data_AF-A0A8C4KTT4-F1
#
_entry.id   AF-A0A8C4KTT4-F1
#
_cell.length_a   1.000
_cell.length_b   1.000
_cell.length_c   1.000
_cell.angle_alpha   90.00
_cell.angle_beta   90.00
_cell.angle_gamma   90.00
#
_symmetry.space_group_name_H-M   'P 1'
#
loop_
_entity.id
_entity.type
_entity.pdbx_description
1 polymer ?
#
loop_
_entity_poly.entity_id
_entity_poly.type
_entity_poly.pdbx_seq_one_letter_code
_entity_poly.pdbx_strand_id
1 'polypeptide(L)'
;MLRLIPSLRTYAEPLTAAMVEFYTMSQERFTQDTQPHYIYSPREMTRWVRGIFEALRPLETLPVEGLIRIWAHEALRLFQDRLVEDEERRWTDENIDMVALKHFPNIDKEKAMSRPILYSNWLSKDYIPVDQEELRDYVKARLKVFYEEELDVPLVLFNEVLDHVLRIDRIFRQPQGHLLLIGVSGAGKTTLSRFVAWMNGLSVYQIKVHRKYTGEDFDEDLRTVLRRSGCKNEKIAFIMDESNVLDSGFLDKMDLEKPNYIVPDYMPVVYDKLPQPPSHREAIVNSCVFVHQTLHQANARLAKRGGRTMAITPRHYLDFINHYANLFHEKRSELEEQQMHLNVGLRKIKETVDQVEELRRDLRIKSQELEVKNAAANDKLKKMVKDQQEAEKKKVMSQEIQEQLHKQQEVIADKQMSVKEDLDKVEPAVIEAQNAVKSIKKQHLVEVRSMANPPAAVKLALESICLLLGESTTDWKQIRSIIMRENFIPTIVNFSAEEISDAIREKMKKNYMSNPSYNYEIVNRASLACGPMVKWAIAQLNYADMLKRVEPLRNELQKLEDDAKDNQQKANEVEQMIRDLEASIARYKEEYAVLISEAQAIKADLAAVEAKVNRSTALLKSLSAERERWEKTSETFKNQMSTIAGDCLLSAAFIAYAGYFDQQMRQNLFTTWSHHLQQANIQFRTDIARTEYLSNADERLRWQASSLPADDLCTENAIMLKRFNRYPLIIDPSGQATEFIMNEYKDRKITRTSFLDDAFRKNLESALRFGNPLLVQDVESYDPVLNPVLNREVRRTGGRVLITLGDQDIDLSPSFVIFLSTRDPTVEFPPDLCSRVTFVNFTVTRSSLQSQCLNEVLKAERPDVDEKRSDLLKLQGMFLDL
;
A
#
# COMPACT_ATOMS: atom_id res chain seq x y z
N MET A 1 62.50 -45.70 13.47
CA MET A 1 61.83 -44.43 13.14
C MET A 1 62.75 -43.51 12.32
N LEU A 2 63.60 -42.67 12.94
CA LEU A 2 64.40 -41.61 12.27
C LEU A 2 65.49 -42.09 11.28
N ARG A 3 65.54 -43.38 10.91
CA ARG A 3 66.37 -43.86 9.80
C ARG A 3 65.75 -43.57 8.42
N LEU A 4 64.46 -43.23 8.37
CA LEU A 4 63.75 -42.87 7.14
C LEU A 4 64.23 -41.54 6.55
N ILE A 5 64.51 -40.56 7.41
CA ILE A 5 64.94 -39.21 7.02
C ILE A 5 66.35 -39.00 7.57
N PRO A 6 67.42 -39.11 6.75
CA PRO A 6 68.81 -39.12 7.23
C PRO A 6 69.22 -37.88 8.04
N SER A 7 68.68 -36.70 7.72
CA SER A 7 68.94 -35.44 8.44
C SER A 7 68.47 -35.44 9.89
N LEU A 8 67.49 -36.28 10.25
CA LEU A 8 66.94 -36.36 11.60
C LEU A 8 67.62 -37.42 12.49
N ARG A 9 68.55 -38.22 11.94
CA ARG A 9 69.15 -39.37 12.64
C ARG A 9 69.90 -38.98 13.92
N THR A 10 70.54 -37.81 13.94
CA THR A 10 71.27 -37.26 15.11
C THR A 10 70.36 -36.89 16.28
N TYR A 11 69.06 -36.66 16.03
CA TYR A 11 68.10 -36.24 17.04
C TYR A 11 67.39 -37.41 17.75
N ALA A 12 67.79 -38.66 17.49
CA ALA A 12 67.17 -39.85 18.06
C ALA A 12 67.31 -39.93 19.59
N GLU A 13 68.47 -39.58 20.14
CA GLU A 13 68.68 -39.54 21.60
C GLU A 13 67.91 -38.38 22.26
N PRO A 14 68.03 -37.09 21.81
CA PRO A 14 67.20 -35.99 22.32
C PRO A 14 65.70 -36.26 22.27
N LEU A 15 65.19 -36.82 21.17
CA LEU A 15 63.77 -37.16 21.03
C LEU A 15 63.34 -38.24 22.03
N THR A 16 64.17 -39.26 22.23
CA THR A 16 63.87 -40.33 23.19
C THR A 16 63.89 -39.80 24.63
N ALA A 17 64.86 -38.94 24.97
CA ALA A 17 64.95 -38.30 26.28
C ALA A 17 63.73 -37.39 26.55
N ALA A 18 63.32 -36.57 25.57
CA ALA A 18 62.13 -35.74 25.65
C ALA A 18 60.84 -36.56 25.83
N MET A 19 60.70 -37.68 25.10
CA MET A 19 59.55 -38.58 25.25
C MET A 19 59.49 -39.25 26.63
N VAL A 20 60.63 -39.70 27.17
CA VAL A 20 60.71 -40.31 28.50
C VAL A 20 60.41 -39.28 29.59
N GLU A 21 61.04 -38.10 29.54
CA GLU A 21 60.84 -37.05 30.54
C GLU A 21 59.38 -36.61 30.60
N PHE A 22 58.76 -36.30 29.46
CA PHE A 22 57.35 -35.91 29.44
C PHE A 22 56.41 -37.05 29.88
N TYR A 23 56.68 -38.30 29.48
CA TYR A 23 55.89 -39.45 29.92
C TYR A 23 55.92 -39.62 31.43
N THR A 24 57.10 -39.56 32.06
CA THR A 24 57.25 -39.69 33.52
C THR A 24 56.58 -38.54 34.25
N MET A 25 56.78 -37.28 33.82
CA MET A 25 56.08 -36.13 34.42
C MET A 25 54.56 -36.24 34.33
N SER A 26 54.05 -36.72 33.19
CA SER A 26 52.61 -36.91 32.96
C SER A 26 52.05 -38.07 33.80
N GLN A 27 52.81 -39.16 33.95
CA GLN A 27 52.47 -40.32 34.78
C GLN A 27 52.47 -39.99 36.29
N GLU A 28 53.41 -39.18 36.76
CA GLU A 28 53.48 -38.74 38.17
C GLU A 28 52.36 -37.76 38.53
N ARG A 29 51.91 -36.94 37.56
CA ARG A 29 50.88 -35.92 37.78
C ARG A 29 49.46 -36.45 37.69
N PHE A 30 49.18 -37.37 36.77
CA PHE A 30 47.83 -37.82 36.44
C PHE A 30 47.63 -39.29 36.82
N THR A 31 47.03 -39.55 37.98
CA THR A 31 46.79 -40.91 38.48
C THR A 31 45.32 -41.32 38.33
N GLN A 32 45.06 -42.63 38.46
CA GLN A 32 43.70 -43.19 38.47
C GLN A 32 42.85 -42.65 39.64
N ASP A 33 43.49 -42.17 40.71
CA ASP A 33 42.83 -41.51 41.85
C ASP A 33 42.26 -40.13 41.49
N THR A 34 42.82 -39.47 40.46
CA THR A 34 42.32 -38.20 39.94
C THR A 34 41.13 -38.44 39.01
N GLN A 35 41.28 -39.35 38.05
CA GLN A 35 40.23 -39.81 37.14
C GLN A 35 40.44 -41.28 36.77
N PRO A 36 39.41 -42.14 36.77
CA PRO A 36 39.57 -43.58 36.51
C PRO A 36 40.20 -43.93 35.16
N HIS A 37 40.07 -43.04 34.17
CA HIS A 37 40.58 -43.21 32.81
C HIS A 37 42.03 -42.70 32.60
N TYR A 38 42.67 -42.15 33.65
CA TYR A 38 44.07 -41.71 33.61
C TYR A 38 45.02 -42.91 33.81
N ILE A 39 44.95 -43.84 32.85
CA ILE A 39 45.73 -45.08 32.85
C ILE A 39 47.05 -44.84 32.10
N TYR A 40 48.17 -45.10 32.76
CA TYR A 40 49.51 -45.02 32.15
C TYR A 40 50.11 -46.42 31.99
N SER A 41 50.63 -46.69 30.79
CA SER A 41 51.25 -47.95 30.37
C SER A 41 52.37 -47.68 29.37
N PRO A 42 53.43 -48.52 29.29
CA PRO A 42 54.41 -48.46 28.20
C PRO A 42 53.81 -48.57 26.78
N ARG A 43 52.53 -48.95 26.68
CA ARG A 43 51.73 -48.92 25.46
C ARG A 43 51.57 -47.51 24.89
N GLU A 44 51.44 -46.45 25.70
CA GLU A 44 51.35 -45.07 25.17
C GLU A 44 52.65 -44.64 24.50
N MET A 45 53.82 -44.93 25.09
CA MET A 45 55.11 -44.68 24.44
C MET A 45 55.21 -45.42 23.09
N THR A 46 54.73 -46.66 23.04
CA THR A 46 54.67 -47.44 21.79
C THR A 46 53.74 -46.81 20.75
N ARG A 47 52.58 -46.30 21.18
CA ARG A 47 51.64 -45.56 20.32
C ARG A 47 52.24 -44.25 19.82
N TRP A 48 52.97 -43.52 20.68
CA TRP A 48 53.62 -42.26 20.34
C TRP A 48 54.69 -42.44 19.26
N VAL A 49 55.57 -43.45 19.42
CA VAL A 49 56.56 -43.82 18.39
C VAL A 49 55.88 -44.27 17.09
N ARG A 50 54.75 -44.99 17.15
CA ARG A 50 54.00 -45.40 15.96
C ARG A 50 53.37 -44.22 15.22
N GLY A 51 52.73 -43.30 15.94
CA GLY A 51 52.12 -42.09 15.36
C GLY A 51 53.15 -41.20 14.67
N ILE A 52 54.29 -40.94 15.33
CA ILE A 52 55.40 -40.19 14.71
C ILE A 52 55.95 -40.96 13.50
N PHE A 53 56.12 -42.29 13.57
CA PHE A 53 56.57 -43.09 12.44
C PHE A 53 55.62 -43.05 11.24
N GLU A 54 54.30 -43.08 11.48
CA GLU A 54 53.28 -43.02 10.44
C GLU A 54 53.28 -41.66 9.74
N ALA A 55 53.38 -40.56 10.49
CA ALA A 55 53.50 -39.21 9.95
C ALA A 55 54.82 -38.98 9.18
N LEU A 56 55.93 -39.61 9.59
CA LEU A 56 57.22 -39.52 8.90
C LEU A 56 57.31 -40.42 7.66
N ARG A 57 56.52 -41.49 7.56
CA ARG A 57 56.62 -42.50 6.49
C ARG A 57 56.47 -41.97 5.06
N PRO A 58 55.55 -41.04 4.73
CA PRO A 58 55.42 -40.51 3.38
C PRO A 58 56.41 -39.40 3.04
N LEU A 59 57.15 -38.87 4.03
CA LEU A 59 57.96 -37.66 3.87
C LEU A 59 59.41 -37.97 3.47
N GLU A 60 59.86 -37.42 2.34
CA GLU A 60 61.25 -37.56 1.89
C GLU A 60 62.23 -36.70 2.72
N THR A 61 61.80 -35.49 3.11
CA THR A 61 62.57 -34.55 3.93
C THR A 61 61.69 -33.83 4.92
N LEU A 62 62.17 -33.63 6.15
CA LEU A 62 61.50 -32.82 7.17
C LEU A 62 62.55 -32.07 8.02
N PRO A 63 62.35 -30.77 8.33
CA PRO A 63 63.20 -30.03 9.25
C PRO A 63 62.97 -30.46 10.71
N VAL A 64 63.87 -30.05 11.61
CA VAL A 64 63.84 -30.44 13.04
C VAL A 64 62.59 -29.87 13.73
N GLU A 65 62.20 -28.64 13.38
CA GLU A 65 60.97 -27.99 13.83
C GLU A 65 59.72 -28.80 13.46
N GLY A 66 59.72 -29.40 12.26
CA GLY A 66 58.64 -30.29 11.82
C GLY A 66 58.58 -31.57 12.62
N LEU A 67 59.74 -32.20 12.92
CA LEU A 67 59.80 -33.39 13.79
C LEU A 67 59.24 -33.09 15.19
N ILE A 68 59.57 -31.92 15.75
CA ILE A 68 59.09 -31.49 17.07
C ILE A 68 57.59 -31.19 17.03
N ARG A 69 57.08 -30.58 15.95
CA ARG A 69 55.64 -30.36 15.76
C ARG A 69 54.85 -31.67 15.69
N ILE A 70 55.38 -32.71 15.04
CA ILE A 70 54.77 -34.06 15.02
C ILE A 70 54.83 -34.70 16.42
N TRP A 71 55.98 -34.62 17.09
CA TRP A 71 56.16 -35.12 18.46
C TRP A 71 55.15 -34.49 19.43
N ALA A 72 55.00 -33.16 19.39
CA ALA A 72 54.06 -32.40 20.21
C ALA A 72 52.60 -32.75 19.87
N HIS A 73 52.23 -32.80 18.59
CA HIS A 73 50.89 -33.21 18.16
C HIS A 73 50.52 -34.58 18.73
N GLU A 74 51.37 -35.60 18.51
CA GLU A 74 51.10 -36.95 18.99
C GLU A 74 51.14 -37.05 20.53
N ALA A 75 51.85 -36.16 21.22
CA ALA A 75 51.76 -36.03 22.67
C ALA A 75 50.37 -35.54 23.10
N LEU A 76 49.86 -34.46 22.49
CA LEU A 76 48.52 -33.94 22.78
C LEU A 76 47.45 -35.02 22.54
N ARG A 77 47.55 -35.78 21.43
CA ARG A 77 46.58 -36.85 21.10
C ARG A 77 46.66 -38.12 21.95
N LEU A 78 47.67 -38.26 22.81
CA LEU A 78 47.82 -39.40 23.73
C LEU A 78 47.64 -39.00 25.19
N PHE A 79 48.13 -37.82 25.58
CA PHE A 79 48.16 -37.36 26.96
C PHE A 79 47.10 -36.29 27.25
N GLN A 80 46.85 -35.34 26.34
CA GLN A 80 45.90 -34.23 26.56
C GLN A 80 44.46 -34.58 26.21
N ASP A 81 44.23 -35.31 25.11
CA ASP A 81 42.87 -35.64 24.60
C ASP A 81 42.00 -36.42 25.61
N ARG A 82 42.62 -37.05 26.61
CA ARG A 82 41.94 -37.75 27.71
C ARG A 82 41.73 -36.92 28.97
N LEU A 83 42.30 -35.72 29.09
CA LEU A 83 42.20 -34.89 30.29
C LEU A 83 40.87 -34.15 30.34
N VAL A 84 40.32 -33.98 31.54
CA VAL A 84 38.97 -33.45 31.76
C VAL A 84 38.99 -31.94 31.94
N GLU A 85 39.95 -31.40 32.68
CA GLU A 85 40.00 -29.99 33.08
C GLU A 85 40.93 -29.15 32.21
N ASP A 86 40.60 -27.87 32.03
CA ASP A 86 41.42 -26.94 31.23
C ASP A 86 42.77 -26.62 31.89
N GLU A 87 42.90 -26.72 33.21
CA GLU A 87 44.17 -26.55 33.91
C GLU A 87 45.13 -27.70 33.62
N GLU A 88 44.64 -28.94 33.58
CA GLU A 88 45.41 -30.12 33.17
C GLU A 88 45.84 -30.03 31.71
N ARG A 89 44.97 -29.51 30.83
CA ARG A 89 45.28 -29.26 29.42
C ARG A 89 46.35 -28.18 29.25
N ARG A 90 46.25 -27.06 29.98
CA ARG A 90 47.27 -25.99 30.01
C ARG A 90 48.60 -26.48 30.59
N TRP A 91 48.57 -27.25 31.67
CA TRP A 91 49.76 -27.88 32.23
C TRP A 91 50.44 -28.77 31.19
N THR A 92 49.68 -29.60 30.48
CA THR A 92 50.21 -30.47 29.43
C THR A 92 50.86 -29.66 28.31
N ASP A 93 50.14 -28.63 27.85
CA ASP A 93 50.60 -27.65 26.86
C ASP A 93 51.93 -26.95 27.27
N GLU A 94 52.03 -26.46 28.51
CA GLU A 94 53.20 -25.74 29.02
C GLU A 94 54.40 -26.67 29.22
N ASN A 95 54.17 -27.91 29.69
CA ASN A 95 55.24 -28.87 29.91
C ASN A 95 55.74 -29.50 28.60
N ILE A 96 54.89 -29.67 27.59
CA ILE A 96 55.32 -30.05 26.22
C ILE A 96 56.26 -28.96 25.65
N ASP A 97 55.88 -27.68 25.75
CA ASP A 97 56.72 -26.55 25.33
C ASP A 97 58.07 -26.53 26.09
N MET A 98 58.04 -26.73 27.41
CA MET A 98 59.24 -26.73 28.26
C MET A 98 60.20 -27.88 27.91
N VAL A 99 59.68 -29.11 27.79
CA VAL A 99 60.48 -30.30 27.45
C VAL A 99 61.05 -30.17 26.04
N ALA A 100 60.32 -29.61 25.07
CA ALA A 100 60.83 -29.32 23.73
C ALA A 100 62.04 -28.37 23.80
N LEU A 101 61.92 -27.23 24.46
CA LEU A 101 63.00 -26.24 24.56
C LEU A 101 64.22 -26.77 25.32
N LYS A 102 64.01 -27.65 26.31
CA LYS A 102 65.08 -28.27 27.11
C LYS A 102 65.96 -29.22 26.27
N HIS A 103 65.35 -30.08 25.46
CA HIS A 103 66.07 -31.07 24.64
C HIS A 103 66.46 -30.56 23.25
N PHE A 104 65.84 -29.48 22.78
CA PHE A 104 66.08 -28.88 21.47
C PHE A 104 66.26 -27.35 21.58
N PRO A 105 67.39 -26.86 22.14
CA PRO A 105 67.55 -25.44 22.50
C PRO A 105 67.71 -24.46 21.33
N ASN A 106 68.03 -24.95 20.12
CA ASN A 106 68.36 -24.11 18.95
C ASN A 106 67.20 -23.96 17.95
N ILE A 107 65.96 -24.24 18.35
CA ILE A 107 64.80 -24.30 17.45
C ILE A 107 64.02 -22.98 17.39
N ASP A 108 63.35 -22.76 16.26
CA ASP A 108 62.34 -21.73 16.12
C ASP A 108 61.02 -22.16 16.81
N LYS A 109 60.74 -21.57 17.99
CA LYS A 109 59.53 -21.88 18.77
C LYS A 109 58.24 -21.57 17.99
N GLU A 110 58.21 -20.50 17.20
CA GLU A 110 56.99 -20.11 16.48
C GLU A 110 56.67 -21.09 15.36
N LYS A 111 57.68 -21.56 14.62
CA LYS A 111 57.48 -22.57 13.56
C LYS A 111 57.18 -23.96 14.12
N ALA A 112 57.84 -24.38 15.20
CA ALA A 112 57.61 -25.69 15.78
C ALA A 112 56.28 -25.77 16.54
N MET A 113 56.00 -24.80 17.42
CA MET A 113 55.01 -24.94 18.51
C MET A 113 53.81 -23.98 18.43
N SER A 114 53.65 -23.22 17.34
CA SER A 114 52.46 -22.38 17.11
C SER A 114 51.17 -23.21 17.18
N ARG A 115 50.24 -22.79 18.04
CA ARG A 115 48.92 -23.41 18.22
C ARG A 115 47.85 -22.63 17.42
N PRO A 116 46.79 -23.29 16.92
CA PRO A 116 46.46 -24.70 17.11
C PRO A 116 47.37 -25.66 16.32
N ILE A 117 47.64 -26.84 16.89
CA ILE A 117 48.41 -27.90 16.22
C ILE A 117 47.42 -28.88 15.58
N LEU A 118 47.10 -28.61 14.31
CA LEU A 118 46.17 -29.39 13.49
C LEU A 118 46.95 -30.17 12.43
N TYR A 119 46.65 -31.46 12.29
CA TYR A 119 47.20 -32.33 11.24
C TYR A 119 46.07 -33.02 10.49
N SER A 120 46.15 -33.05 9.16
CA SER A 120 45.13 -33.68 8.31
C SER A 120 45.73 -34.18 6.99
N ASN A 121 45.07 -35.16 6.38
CA ASN A 121 45.30 -35.66 5.03
C ASN A 121 44.09 -35.38 4.11
N TRP A 122 43.33 -34.31 4.40
CA TRP A 122 42.15 -33.92 3.62
C TRP A 122 42.44 -32.80 2.61
N LEU A 123 43.33 -31.87 2.95
CA LEU A 123 43.84 -30.83 2.05
C LEU A 123 45.01 -31.33 1.18
N SER A 124 45.67 -32.40 1.62
CA SER A 124 46.87 -32.99 1.02
C SER A 124 46.77 -34.51 1.02
N LYS A 125 47.53 -35.22 0.17
CA LYS A 125 47.57 -36.69 0.17
C LYS A 125 48.19 -37.29 1.45
N ASP A 126 49.06 -36.52 2.09
CA ASP A 126 49.88 -36.94 3.22
C ASP A 126 49.41 -36.29 4.53
N TYR A 127 49.75 -36.91 5.66
CA TYR A 127 49.35 -36.44 6.99
C TYR A 127 50.29 -35.34 7.49
N ILE A 128 49.96 -34.09 7.15
CA ILE A 128 50.80 -32.90 7.35
C ILE A 128 50.10 -31.85 8.23
N PRO A 129 50.82 -30.86 8.81
CA PRO A 129 50.15 -29.75 9.49
C PRO A 129 49.30 -28.94 8.50
N VAL A 130 48.14 -28.47 8.96
CA VAL A 130 47.18 -27.70 8.14
C VAL A 130 46.79 -26.40 8.83
N ASP A 131 46.45 -25.38 8.03
CA ASP A 131 45.90 -24.12 8.53
C ASP A 131 44.44 -24.29 9.00
N GLN A 132 44.04 -23.48 9.99
CA GLN A 132 42.71 -23.55 10.58
C GLN A 132 41.60 -22.99 9.68
N GLU A 133 41.86 -21.92 8.92
CA GLU A 133 40.86 -21.30 8.04
C GLU A 133 40.65 -22.15 6.78
N GLU A 134 41.73 -22.62 6.16
CA GLU A 134 41.65 -23.54 5.01
C GLU A 134 40.90 -24.84 5.34
N LEU A 135 41.20 -25.43 6.50
CA LEU A 135 40.50 -26.61 6.99
C LEU A 135 39.02 -26.31 7.26
N ARG A 136 38.70 -25.13 7.82
CA ARG A 136 37.32 -24.74 8.13
C ARG A 136 36.47 -24.65 6.86
N ASP A 137 36.97 -23.99 5.82
CA ASP A 137 36.24 -23.84 4.57
C ASP A 137 36.10 -25.17 3.83
N TYR A 138 37.13 -26.02 3.86
CA TYR A 138 37.04 -27.38 3.32
C TYR A 138 35.98 -28.23 4.04
N VAL A 139 35.99 -28.25 5.38
CA VAL A 139 34.99 -28.99 6.19
C VAL A 139 33.59 -28.44 5.96
N LYS A 140 33.42 -27.11 5.88
CA LYS A 140 32.14 -26.46 5.58
C LYS A 140 31.60 -26.84 4.21
N ALA A 141 32.45 -26.90 3.18
CA ALA A 141 32.05 -27.35 1.85
C ALA A 141 31.65 -28.83 1.84
N ARG A 142 32.40 -29.70 2.53
CA ARG A 142 32.10 -31.14 2.64
C ARG A 142 30.84 -31.44 3.45
N LEU A 143 30.61 -30.71 4.55
CA LEU A 143 29.38 -30.82 5.34
C LEU A 143 28.13 -30.53 4.50
N LYS A 144 28.20 -29.55 3.58
CA LYS A 144 27.07 -29.27 2.67
C LYS A 144 26.72 -30.47 1.80
N VAL A 145 27.72 -31.13 1.21
CA VAL A 145 27.51 -32.35 0.40
C VAL A 145 26.98 -33.50 1.26
N PHE A 146 27.51 -33.68 2.47
CA PHE A 146 27.02 -34.68 3.41
C PHE A 146 25.55 -34.49 3.80
N TYR A 147 25.09 -33.23 3.95
CA TYR A 147 23.66 -32.93 4.19
C TYR A 147 22.77 -33.24 2.97
N GLU A 148 23.30 -33.07 1.76
CA GLU A 148 22.59 -33.39 0.51
C GLU A 148 22.53 -34.92 0.24
N GLU A 149 23.56 -35.68 0.63
CA GLU A 149 23.66 -37.13 0.35
C GLU A 149 23.10 -38.04 1.46
N GLU A 150 23.38 -37.75 2.75
CA GLU A 150 23.15 -38.70 3.85
C GLU A 150 22.05 -38.26 4.84
N LEU A 151 22.09 -37.02 5.31
CA LEU A 151 21.34 -36.61 6.51
C LEU A 151 21.15 -35.08 6.63
N ASP A 152 19.90 -34.59 6.50
CA ASP A 152 19.53 -33.15 6.51
C ASP A 152 19.44 -32.56 7.94
N VAL A 153 20.53 -32.64 8.71
CA VAL A 153 20.65 -32.03 10.05
C VAL A 153 21.82 -31.05 10.10
N PRO A 154 21.57 -29.72 10.14
CA PRO A 154 22.63 -28.72 10.13
C PRO A 154 23.40 -28.67 11.45
N LEU A 155 24.69 -29.02 11.41
CA LEU A 155 25.65 -28.76 12.49
C LEU A 155 26.26 -27.36 12.35
N VAL A 156 26.43 -26.66 13.48
CA VAL A 156 27.13 -25.37 13.55
C VAL A 156 28.64 -25.61 13.69
N LEU A 157 29.43 -25.05 12.79
CA LEU A 157 30.88 -25.26 12.72
C LEU A 157 31.66 -24.25 13.58
N PHE A 158 31.97 -24.65 14.81
CA PHE A 158 32.91 -23.96 15.72
C PHE A 158 34.34 -24.49 15.55
N ASN A 159 35.33 -23.73 16.03
CA ASN A 159 36.74 -24.10 15.90
C ASN A 159 37.07 -25.44 16.61
N GLU A 160 36.46 -25.68 17.77
CA GLU A 160 36.59 -26.94 18.53
C GLU A 160 36.06 -28.17 17.76
N VAL A 161 35.06 -27.97 16.89
CA VAL A 161 34.53 -29.06 16.05
C VAL A 161 35.60 -29.55 15.07
N LEU A 162 36.47 -28.67 14.55
CA LEU A 162 37.58 -29.06 13.68
C LEU A 162 38.56 -29.99 14.42
N ASP A 163 38.88 -29.66 15.67
CA ASP A 163 39.70 -30.50 16.55
C ASP A 163 39.07 -31.88 16.78
N HIS A 164 37.79 -31.95 17.16
CA HIS A 164 37.09 -33.22 17.37
C HIS A 164 37.01 -34.07 16.10
N VAL A 165 36.72 -33.45 14.96
CA VAL A 165 36.64 -34.08 13.65
C VAL A 165 37.99 -34.70 13.24
N LEU A 166 39.11 -34.00 13.47
CA LEU A 166 40.45 -34.54 13.22
C LEU A 166 40.86 -35.65 14.21
N ARG A 167 40.41 -35.59 15.47
CA ARG A 167 40.63 -36.67 16.46
C ARG A 167 39.95 -37.97 16.04
N ILE A 168 38.69 -37.89 15.57
CA ILE A 168 37.95 -39.03 15.04
C ILE A 168 38.68 -39.60 13.80
N ASP A 169 39.05 -38.73 12.85
CA ASP A 169 39.73 -39.13 11.62
C ASP A 169 41.06 -39.85 11.86
N ARG A 170 41.89 -39.33 12.78
CA ARG A 170 43.15 -39.96 13.20
C ARG A 170 42.93 -41.38 13.73
N ILE A 171 41.84 -41.65 14.45
CA ILE A 171 41.57 -42.98 15.01
C ILE A 171 40.95 -43.90 13.95
N PHE A 172 40.08 -43.40 13.07
CA PHE A 172 39.50 -44.18 11.97
C PHE A 172 40.53 -44.66 10.95
N ARG A 173 41.67 -43.97 10.83
CA ARG A 173 42.82 -44.43 10.02
C ARG A 173 43.61 -45.57 10.67
N GLN A 174 43.50 -45.78 11.99
CA GLN A 174 44.23 -46.84 12.69
C GLN A 174 43.54 -48.21 12.50
N PRO A 175 44.29 -49.28 12.21
CA PRO A 175 43.72 -50.62 12.16
C PRO A 175 43.23 -51.02 13.56
N GLN A 176 41.96 -51.42 13.67
CA GLN A 176 41.29 -51.67 14.95
C GLN A 176 41.29 -50.42 15.87
N GLY A 177 41.14 -49.22 15.29
CA GLY A 177 40.93 -47.99 16.04
C GLY A 177 39.61 -48.04 16.80
N HIS A 178 39.67 -47.90 18.13
CA HIS A 178 38.50 -47.76 19.00
C HIS A 178 38.50 -46.35 19.62
N LEU A 179 37.33 -45.71 19.65
CA LEU A 179 37.14 -44.36 20.17
C LEU A 179 35.90 -44.33 21.08
N LEU A 180 36.10 -43.90 22.32
CA LEU A 180 35.02 -43.60 23.25
C LEU A 180 34.82 -42.07 23.29
N LEU A 181 33.75 -41.58 22.69
CA LEU A 181 33.40 -40.15 22.70
C LEU A 181 32.63 -39.80 23.97
N ILE A 182 33.35 -39.43 25.04
CA ILE A 182 32.75 -38.92 26.27
C ILE A 182 32.39 -37.44 26.08
N GLY A 183 31.14 -37.07 26.38
CA GLY A 183 30.66 -35.70 26.28
C GLY A 183 29.15 -35.62 26.42
N VAL A 184 28.63 -34.42 26.71
CA VAL A 184 27.20 -34.20 26.98
C VAL A 184 26.32 -34.73 25.83
N SER A 185 25.15 -35.28 26.17
CA SER A 185 24.22 -35.75 25.15
C SER A 185 23.76 -34.62 24.23
N GLY A 186 23.54 -34.94 22.96
CA GLY A 186 23.16 -33.97 21.93
C GLY A 186 24.29 -33.10 21.36
N ALA A 187 25.55 -33.24 21.81
CA ALA A 187 26.71 -32.49 21.29
C ALA A 187 27.18 -32.89 19.86
N GLY A 188 26.37 -33.67 19.11
CA GLY A 188 26.68 -34.06 17.73
C GLY A 188 27.64 -35.25 17.58
N LYS A 189 28.04 -35.92 18.67
CA LYS A 189 28.99 -37.06 18.71
C LYS A 189 28.79 -38.07 17.56
N THR A 190 27.56 -38.57 17.42
CA THR A 190 27.13 -39.57 16.43
C THR A 190 27.18 -39.01 15.01
N THR A 191 26.70 -37.78 14.80
CA THR A 191 26.71 -37.11 13.49
C THR A 191 28.13 -36.80 13.01
N LEU A 192 29.01 -36.31 13.88
CA LEU A 192 30.43 -36.09 13.57
C LEU A 192 31.14 -37.39 13.22
N SER A 193 30.87 -38.47 13.96
CA SER A 193 31.41 -39.81 13.66
C SER A 193 30.95 -40.32 12.29
N ARG A 194 29.67 -40.12 11.95
CA ARG A 194 29.12 -40.49 10.62
C ARG A 194 29.70 -39.64 9.49
N PHE A 195 29.87 -38.33 9.70
CA PHE A 195 30.52 -37.43 8.74
C PHE A 195 31.96 -37.84 8.45
N VAL A 196 32.75 -38.15 9.48
CA VAL A 196 34.15 -38.58 9.32
C VAL A 196 34.26 -39.98 8.71
N ALA A 197 33.29 -40.87 8.98
CA ALA A 197 33.20 -42.16 8.31
C ALA A 197 32.93 -42.00 6.80
N TRP A 198 31.92 -41.20 6.44
CA TRP A 198 31.59 -40.87 5.04
C TRP A 198 32.77 -40.22 4.31
N MET A 199 33.44 -39.24 4.93
CA MET A 199 34.66 -38.60 4.41
C MET A 199 35.78 -39.58 4.06
N ASN A 200 35.91 -40.67 4.85
CA ASN A 200 36.92 -41.71 4.65
C ASN A 200 36.43 -42.90 3.81
N GLY A 201 35.21 -42.86 3.27
CA GLY A 201 34.60 -43.96 2.53
C GLY A 201 34.36 -45.22 3.39
N LEU A 202 34.16 -45.06 4.70
CA LEU A 202 33.80 -46.14 5.61
C LEU A 202 32.27 -46.30 5.62
N SER A 203 31.78 -47.52 5.39
CA SER A 203 30.34 -47.78 5.55
C SER A 203 29.97 -47.78 7.03
N VAL A 204 29.02 -46.94 7.42
CA VAL A 204 28.55 -46.89 8.82
C VAL A 204 27.63 -48.08 9.10
N TYR A 205 27.86 -48.75 10.24
CA TYR A 205 26.90 -49.67 10.83
C TYR A 205 26.49 -49.15 12.21
N GLN A 206 25.21 -48.82 12.37
CA GLN A 206 24.63 -48.37 13.63
C GLN A 206 23.49 -49.32 13.99
N ILE A 207 23.51 -49.85 15.22
CA ILE A 207 22.52 -50.82 15.70
C ILE A 207 21.14 -50.16 15.79
N LYS A 208 20.09 -50.84 15.31
CA LYS A 208 18.70 -50.37 15.40
C LYS A 208 17.96 -51.02 16.58
N VAL A 209 18.31 -50.58 17.77
CA VAL A 209 17.78 -51.16 19.02
C VAL A 209 16.31 -50.77 19.23
N HIS A 210 15.53 -51.70 19.77
CA HIS A 210 14.11 -51.52 20.08
C HIS A 210 13.70 -52.32 21.32
N ARG A 211 12.55 -52.05 21.94
CA ARG A 211 12.18 -52.66 23.24
C ARG A 211 12.22 -54.20 23.31
N LYS A 212 11.98 -54.92 22.21
CA LYS A 212 12.06 -56.41 22.13
C LYS A 212 13.43 -56.95 21.68
N TYR A 213 14.48 -56.12 21.67
CA TYR A 213 15.80 -56.46 21.15
C TYR A 213 16.63 -57.20 22.21
N THR A 214 17.22 -58.33 21.84
CA THR A 214 17.85 -59.29 22.77
C THR A 214 19.37 -59.40 22.54
N GLY A 215 20.02 -60.13 23.45
CA GLY A 215 21.44 -60.48 23.31
C GLY A 215 21.75 -61.38 22.11
N GLU A 216 20.77 -62.10 21.56
CA GLU A 216 20.93 -62.95 20.37
C GLU A 216 20.88 -62.12 19.08
N ASP A 217 19.97 -61.14 19.01
CA ASP A 217 19.88 -60.17 17.91
C ASP A 217 21.20 -59.41 17.75
N PHE A 218 21.81 -58.99 18.86
CA PHE A 218 23.13 -58.35 18.87
C PHE A 218 24.24 -59.27 18.36
N ASP A 219 24.21 -60.56 18.69
CA ASP A 219 25.19 -61.52 18.18
C ASP A 219 25.01 -61.77 16.66
N GLU A 220 23.79 -61.62 16.12
CA GLU A 220 23.52 -61.66 14.68
C GLU A 220 23.95 -60.37 13.96
N ASP A 221 23.68 -59.20 14.52
CA ASP A 221 24.18 -57.90 14.04
C ASP A 221 25.72 -57.88 14.00
N LEU A 222 26.37 -58.28 15.09
CA LEU A 222 27.83 -58.35 15.18
C LEU A 222 28.40 -59.39 14.19
N ARG A 223 27.75 -60.55 14.03
CA ARG A 223 28.12 -61.56 13.02
C ARG A 223 27.97 -61.02 11.60
N THR A 224 27.00 -60.15 11.34
CA THR A 224 26.80 -59.49 10.05
C THR A 224 27.91 -58.48 9.77
N VAL A 225 28.27 -57.65 10.76
CA VAL A 225 29.43 -56.73 10.68
C VAL A 225 30.73 -57.50 10.44
N LEU A 226 30.99 -58.55 11.22
CA LEU A 226 32.21 -59.38 11.10
C LEU A 226 32.28 -60.15 9.76
N ARG A 227 31.15 -60.59 9.19
CA ARG A 227 31.12 -61.19 7.84
C ARG A 227 31.42 -60.17 6.75
N ARG A 228 30.89 -58.94 6.86
CA ARG A 228 31.14 -57.87 5.90
C ARG A 228 32.61 -57.41 5.94
N SER A 229 33.15 -57.12 7.13
CA SER A 229 34.56 -56.72 7.26
C SER A 229 35.53 -57.86 6.99
N GLY A 230 35.32 -59.05 7.59
CA GLY A 230 36.23 -60.19 7.50
C GLY A 230 36.20 -60.94 6.17
N CYS A 231 35.02 -61.14 5.56
CA CYS A 231 34.89 -61.94 4.34
C CYS A 231 34.79 -61.11 3.05
N LYS A 232 34.22 -59.89 3.11
CA LYS A 232 34.12 -59.00 1.93
C LYS A 232 35.20 -57.91 1.91
N ASN A 233 36.06 -57.84 2.94
CA ASN A 233 37.08 -56.79 3.11
C ASN A 233 36.48 -55.36 3.09
N GLU A 234 35.22 -55.23 3.53
CA GLU A 234 34.51 -53.96 3.59
C GLU A 234 34.98 -53.14 4.79
N LYS A 235 35.33 -51.86 4.58
CA LYS A 235 35.75 -50.98 5.66
C LYS A 235 34.53 -50.42 6.39
N ILE A 236 34.29 -50.88 7.63
CA ILE A 236 33.08 -50.54 8.39
C ILE A 236 33.44 -49.70 9.61
N ALA A 237 32.70 -48.61 9.83
CA ALA A 237 32.67 -47.88 11.09
C ALA A 237 31.44 -48.35 11.91
N PHE A 238 31.69 -49.12 12.97
CA PHE A 238 30.64 -49.57 13.89
C PHE A 238 30.39 -48.49 14.95
N ILE A 239 29.14 -48.03 15.05
CA ILE A 239 28.73 -46.96 15.96
C ILE A 239 27.67 -47.50 16.92
N MET A 240 27.97 -47.42 18.22
CA MET A 240 27.07 -47.72 19.32
C MET A 240 26.88 -46.43 20.14
N ASP A 241 25.63 -46.00 20.29
CA ASP A 241 25.26 -44.77 21.02
C ASP A 241 24.75 -45.13 22.42
N GLU A 242 24.70 -44.14 23.32
CA GLU A 242 24.21 -44.33 24.71
C GLU A 242 22.75 -44.80 24.73
N SER A 243 21.94 -44.39 23.73
CA SER A 243 20.55 -44.83 23.53
C SER A 243 20.37 -46.30 23.15
N ASN A 244 21.46 -47.01 22.84
CA ASN A 244 21.43 -48.38 22.34
C ASN A 244 21.76 -49.42 23.42
N VAL A 245 22.12 -48.98 24.63
CA VAL A 245 22.46 -49.86 25.76
C VAL A 245 21.20 -50.13 26.59
N LEU A 246 20.44 -51.18 26.24
CA LEU A 246 19.20 -51.54 26.97
C LEU A 246 19.45 -52.35 28.26
N ASP A 247 20.61 -53.00 28.39
CA ASP A 247 20.98 -53.86 29.51
C ASP A 247 22.50 -53.79 29.74
N SER A 248 22.93 -53.81 31.00
CA SER A 248 24.30 -54.07 31.44
C SER A 248 24.97 -55.26 30.73
N GLY A 249 24.22 -56.32 30.43
CA GLY A 249 24.73 -57.51 29.75
C GLY A 249 25.32 -57.26 28.34
N PHE A 250 24.92 -56.16 27.66
CA PHE A 250 25.56 -55.76 26.39
C PHE A 250 26.98 -55.21 26.60
N LEU A 251 27.27 -54.64 27.77
CA LEU A 251 28.61 -54.17 28.16
C LEU A 251 29.45 -55.30 28.77
N ASP A 252 28.85 -56.28 29.45
CA ASP A 252 29.56 -57.46 29.98
C ASP A 252 30.11 -58.37 28.85
N LYS A 253 29.51 -58.34 27.65
CA LYS A 253 30.11 -58.93 26.43
C LYS A 253 31.30 -58.11 25.87
N MET A 254 31.61 -56.94 26.45
CA MET A 254 32.71 -56.04 26.12
C MET A 254 33.57 -55.72 27.36
N ASP A 255 33.92 -56.75 28.14
CA ASP A 255 34.36 -56.54 29.52
C ASP A 255 35.77 -55.95 29.69
N LEU A 256 35.84 -54.91 30.52
CA LEU A 256 36.98 -54.51 31.37
C LEU A 256 36.37 -54.05 32.70
N GLU A 257 36.70 -54.75 33.79
CA GLU A 257 35.88 -54.84 35.01
C GLU A 257 35.86 -53.63 35.97
N LYS A 258 35.01 -53.78 37.02
CA LYS A 258 34.48 -52.77 37.94
C LYS A 258 35.28 -52.83 39.29
N PRO A 259 34.79 -53.09 40.53
CA PRO A 259 33.52 -52.83 41.23
C PRO A 259 33.70 -52.29 42.70
N ASN A 260 33.91 -50.99 42.98
CA ASN A 260 33.58 -50.35 44.29
C ASN A 260 33.64 -48.82 44.22
N TYR A 261 32.51 -48.12 44.33
CA TYR A 261 32.40 -46.66 44.14
C TYR A 261 31.32 -46.04 45.06
N ILE A 262 31.65 -44.93 45.72
CA ILE A 262 30.75 -44.06 46.50
C ILE A 262 31.23 -42.60 46.36
N VAL A 263 30.30 -41.63 46.38
CA VAL A 263 30.45 -40.18 46.13
C VAL A 263 29.33 -39.41 46.87
N PRO A 264 29.33 -38.05 46.93
CA PRO A 264 30.38 -37.02 46.79
C PRO A 264 30.32 -35.98 47.93
N ASP A 265 30.98 -34.80 47.80
CA ASP A 265 30.50 -33.51 48.39
C ASP A 265 31.14 -32.23 47.75
N TYR A 266 30.85 -31.96 46.46
CA TYR A 266 30.76 -30.63 45.77
C TYR A 266 31.88 -29.53 45.95
N MET A 267 32.77 -29.19 44.98
CA MET A 267 32.62 -28.41 43.70
C MET A 267 32.27 -26.90 43.90
N PRO A 268 32.95 -25.84 43.34
CA PRO A 268 32.70 -25.30 41.96
C PRO A 268 33.85 -24.40 41.34
N VAL A 269 33.73 -23.63 40.22
CA VAL A 269 33.29 -23.83 38.80
C VAL A 269 33.76 -22.66 37.89
N VAL A 270 34.42 -23.00 36.77
CA VAL A 270 34.34 -22.46 35.38
C VAL A 270 34.43 -20.94 35.05
N TYR A 271 35.65 -20.55 34.67
CA TYR A 271 36.10 -19.79 33.46
C TYR A 271 35.61 -18.36 33.14
N ASP A 272 36.58 -17.60 32.61
CA ASP A 272 36.75 -16.15 32.80
C ASP A 272 37.41 -15.48 31.58
N LYS A 273 36.82 -15.63 30.38
CA LYS A 273 37.31 -14.92 29.16
C LYS A 273 36.18 -14.42 28.26
N LEU A 274 35.69 -13.23 28.59
CA LEU A 274 35.02 -12.32 27.66
C LEU A 274 35.96 -11.13 27.39
N PRO A 275 36.38 -10.87 26.14
CA PRO A 275 37.16 -9.68 25.82
C PRO A 275 36.31 -8.41 25.97
N GLN A 276 36.94 -7.30 26.39
CA GLN A 276 36.30 -6.00 26.55
C GLN A 276 36.82 -4.99 25.52
N PRO A 277 35.99 -4.04 25.04
CA PRO A 277 34.56 -3.85 25.35
C PRO A 277 33.62 -4.60 24.39
N PRO A 278 32.51 -5.19 24.86
CA PRO A 278 31.54 -5.88 24.01
C PRO A 278 30.58 -4.93 23.28
N SER A 279 30.25 -5.27 22.04
CA SER A 279 29.19 -4.67 21.24
C SER A 279 27.78 -5.10 21.72
N HIS A 280 26.72 -4.43 21.24
CA HIS A 280 25.33 -4.80 21.55
C HIS A 280 24.99 -6.26 21.20
N ARG A 281 25.58 -6.79 20.12
CA ARG A 281 25.44 -8.20 19.72
C ARG A 281 26.09 -9.14 20.74
N GLU A 282 27.26 -8.77 21.26
CA GLU A 282 27.98 -9.56 22.27
C GLU A 282 27.32 -9.45 23.65
N ALA A 283 26.67 -8.33 23.97
CA ALA A 283 25.80 -8.22 25.14
C ALA A 283 24.61 -9.21 25.07
N ILE A 284 23.92 -9.30 23.93
CA ILE A 284 22.85 -10.29 23.70
C ILE A 284 23.40 -11.72 23.81
N VAL A 285 24.54 -12.02 23.19
CA VAL A 285 25.18 -13.35 23.29
C VAL A 285 25.55 -13.69 24.74
N ASN A 286 26.11 -12.75 25.49
CA ASN A 286 26.42 -12.93 26.91
C ASN A 286 25.15 -13.21 27.73
N SER A 287 24.07 -12.45 27.50
CA SER A 287 22.78 -12.70 28.17
C SER A 287 22.19 -14.07 27.80
N CYS A 288 22.35 -14.53 26.56
CA CYS A 288 21.98 -15.90 26.18
C CYS A 288 22.78 -16.96 26.97
N VAL A 289 24.11 -16.79 27.09
CA VAL A 289 24.97 -17.70 27.88
C VAL A 289 24.59 -17.66 29.36
N PHE A 290 24.34 -16.48 29.93
CA PHE A 290 23.90 -16.32 31.31
C PHE A 290 22.58 -17.04 31.58
N VAL A 291 21.57 -16.89 30.70
CA VAL A 291 20.30 -17.64 30.79
C VAL A 291 20.58 -19.14 30.88
N HIS A 292 21.44 -19.69 30.02
CA HIS A 292 21.77 -21.11 30.04
C HIS A 292 22.48 -21.53 31.35
N GLN A 293 23.44 -20.74 31.83
CA GLN A 293 24.15 -21.00 33.09
C GLN A 293 23.24 -20.92 34.33
N THR A 294 22.28 -19.99 34.38
CA THR A 294 21.35 -19.88 35.52
C THR A 294 20.53 -21.14 35.76
N LEU A 295 20.29 -21.95 34.72
CA LEU A 295 19.58 -23.22 34.83
C LEU A 295 20.42 -24.28 35.53
N HIS A 296 21.73 -24.37 35.24
CA HIS A 296 22.64 -25.24 35.99
C HIS A 296 22.69 -24.86 37.47
N GLN A 297 22.68 -23.56 37.78
CA GLN A 297 22.58 -23.06 39.15
C GLN A 297 21.22 -23.37 39.79
N ALA A 298 20.11 -23.27 39.05
CA ALA A 298 18.76 -23.58 39.52
C ALA A 298 18.62 -25.08 39.82
N ASN A 299 19.13 -25.95 38.95
CA ASN A 299 19.22 -27.39 39.19
C ASN A 299 20.08 -27.73 40.40
N ALA A 300 21.25 -27.10 40.57
CA ALA A 300 22.08 -27.31 41.75
C ALA A 300 21.35 -26.89 43.05
N ARG A 301 20.52 -25.84 43.00
CA ARG A 301 19.66 -25.42 44.13
C ARG A 301 18.49 -26.38 44.37
N LEU A 302 17.91 -26.97 43.32
CA LEU A 302 16.88 -28.02 43.40
C LEU A 302 17.45 -29.28 44.06
N ALA A 303 18.56 -29.81 43.55
CA ALA A 303 19.23 -30.99 44.09
C ALA A 303 19.56 -30.81 45.59
N LYS A 304 20.11 -29.65 45.97
CA LYS A 304 20.40 -29.31 47.39
C LYS A 304 19.15 -29.22 48.28
N ARG A 305 17.95 -29.08 47.71
CA ARG A 305 16.66 -29.09 48.43
C ARG A 305 15.98 -30.47 48.41
N GLY A 306 16.63 -31.51 47.88
CA GLY A 306 16.01 -32.81 47.61
C GLY A 306 15.00 -32.78 46.46
N GLY A 307 14.99 -31.70 45.67
CA GLY A 307 14.17 -31.55 44.48
C GLY A 307 14.83 -32.21 43.27
N ARG A 308 13.99 -32.77 42.39
CA ARG A 308 14.42 -33.45 41.16
C ARG A 308 15.02 -32.44 40.16
N THR A 309 15.91 -32.92 39.30
CA THR A 309 16.60 -32.09 38.32
C THR A 309 16.52 -32.67 36.92
N MET A 310 16.47 -31.80 35.92
CA MET A 310 16.47 -32.15 34.51
C MET A 310 17.89 -32.01 33.92
N ALA A 311 18.31 -32.94 33.07
CA ALA A 311 19.59 -32.80 32.36
C ALA A 311 19.55 -31.65 31.34
N ILE A 312 20.36 -30.61 31.58
CA ILE A 312 20.55 -29.49 30.64
C ILE A 312 21.65 -29.87 29.64
N THR A 313 21.41 -29.61 28.36
CA THR A 313 22.30 -30.01 27.27
C THR A 313 22.43 -28.91 26.19
N PRO A 314 23.47 -28.92 25.34
CA PRO A 314 23.64 -27.93 24.27
C PRO A 314 22.46 -27.85 23.29
N ARG A 315 21.70 -28.95 23.09
CA ARG A 315 20.48 -28.94 22.28
C ARG A 315 19.42 -27.97 22.83
N HIS A 316 19.31 -27.83 24.15
CA HIS A 316 18.40 -26.84 24.76
C HIS A 316 18.85 -25.40 24.50
N TYR A 317 20.16 -25.16 24.39
CA TYR A 317 20.70 -23.85 24.04
C TYR A 317 20.44 -23.48 22.58
N LEU A 318 20.64 -24.43 21.66
CA LEU A 318 20.26 -24.27 20.25
C LEU A 318 18.76 -24.08 20.09
N ASP A 319 17.94 -24.81 20.85
CA ASP A 319 16.48 -24.67 20.85
C ASP A 319 16.02 -23.28 21.31
N PHE A 320 16.62 -22.77 22.39
CA PHE A 320 16.42 -21.41 22.87
C PHE A 320 16.82 -20.35 21.81
N ILE A 321 17.96 -20.51 21.13
CA ILE A 321 18.38 -19.61 20.05
C ILE A 321 17.39 -19.66 18.87
N ASN A 322 16.89 -20.84 18.50
CA ASN A 322 15.90 -20.99 17.45
C ASN A 322 14.56 -20.35 17.84
N HIS A 323 14.09 -20.54 19.08
CA HIS A 323 12.93 -19.83 19.61
C HIS A 323 13.12 -18.31 19.59
N TYR A 324 14.31 -17.81 19.95
CA TYR A 324 14.62 -16.39 19.91
C TYR A 324 14.56 -15.84 18.48
N ALA A 325 15.24 -16.48 17.53
CA ALA A 325 15.26 -16.06 16.14
C ALA A 325 13.85 -16.08 15.52
N ASN A 326 13.11 -17.16 15.70
CA ASN A 326 11.75 -17.30 15.17
C ASN A 326 10.81 -16.24 15.77
N LEU A 327 10.80 -16.08 17.09
CA LEU A 327 9.92 -15.11 17.77
C LEU A 327 10.31 -13.66 17.43
N PHE A 328 11.60 -13.35 17.29
CA PHE A 328 12.07 -12.04 16.87
C PHE A 328 11.64 -11.72 15.44
N HIS A 329 11.76 -12.66 14.51
CA HIS A 329 11.29 -12.47 13.13
C HIS A 329 9.76 -12.35 13.03
N GLU A 330 9.01 -13.20 13.74
CA GLU A 330 7.54 -13.14 13.85
C GLU A 330 7.08 -11.77 14.36
N LYS A 331 7.48 -11.40 15.58
CA LYS A 331 7.03 -10.16 16.23
C LYS A 331 7.52 -8.91 15.49
N ARG A 332 8.69 -8.96 14.85
CA ARG A 332 9.16 -7.85 14.01
C ARG A 332 8.32 -7.71 12.74
N SER A 333 7.98 -8.81 12.07
CA SER A 333 7.14 -8.78 10.86
C SER A 333 5.74 -8.26 11.16
N GLU A 334 5.11 -8.73 12.25
CA GLU A 334 3.82 -8.23 12.71
C GLU A 334 3.83 -6.72 12.98
N LEU A 335 4.85 -6.21 13.69
CA LEU A 335 4.99 -4.77 13.96
C LEU A 335 5.29 -3.95 12.69
N GLU A 336 6.11 -4.45 11.77
CA GLU A 336 6.39 -3.80 10.49
C GLU A 336 5.13 -3.72 9.60
N GLU A 337 4.29 -4.76 9.59
CA GLU A 337 3.02 -4.78 8.87
C GLU A 337 1.97 -3.83 9.47
N GLN A 338 1.76 -3.88 10.80
CA GLN A 338 0.87 -2.95 11.50
C GLN A 338 1.31 -1.49 11.32
N GLN A 339 2.62 -1.22 11.43
CA GLN A 339 3.18 0.11 11.17
C GLN A 339 2.97 0.53 9.71
N MET A 340 3.12 -0.38 8.74
CA MET A 340 2.87 -0.08 7.32
C MET A 340 1.42 0.30 7.09
N HIS A 341 0.46 -0.50 7.58
CA HIS A 341 -0.98 -0.24 7.42
C HIS A 341 -1.37 1.13 8.01
N LEU A 342 -0.92 1.40 9.24
CA LEU A 342 -1.19 2.66 9.92
C LEU A 342 -0.54 3.87 9.24
N ASN A 343 0.69 3.74 8.74
CA ASN A 343 1.36 4.80 7.97
C ASN A 343 0.68 5.05 6.61
N VAL A 344 0.12 4.02 5.96
CA VAL A 344 -0.70 4.18 4.75
C VAL A 344 -1.98 4.95 5.07
N GLY A 345 -2.64 4.63 6.20
CA GLY A 345 -3.80 5.36 6.70
C GLY A 345 -3.52 6.85 6.98
N LEU A 346 -2.47 7.14 7.75
CA LEU A 346 -2.03 8.51 8.04
C LEU A 346 -1.67 9.29 6.76
N ARG A 347 -0.99 8.65 5.80
CA ARG A 347 -0.71 9.25 4.49
C ARG A 347 -2.00 9.56 3.72
N LYS A 348 -3.00 8.68 3.72
CA LYS A 348 -4.30 8.92 3.07
C LYS A 348 -5.09 10.04 3.73
N ILE A 349 -5.06 10.16 5.06
CA ILE A 349 -5.64 11.31 5.77
C ILE A 349 -4.92 12.59 5.33
N LYS A 350 -3.58 12.60 5.27
CA LYS A 350 -2.81 13.77 4.81
C LYS A 350 -3.14 14.16 3.37
N GLU A 351 -3.13 13.22 2.43
CA GLU A 351 -3.55 13.44 1.03
C GLU A 351 -4.97 14.04 0.95
N THR A 352 -5.88 13.62 1.85
CA THR A 352 -7.25 14.16 1.91
C THR A 352 -7.29 15.58 2.48
N VAL A 353 -6.44 15.91 3.46
CA VAL A 353 -6.28 17.29 3.96
C VAL A 353 -5.76 18.19 2.85
N ASP A 354 -4.69 17.79 2.17
CA ASP A 354 -4.05 18.56 1.10
C ASP A 354 -5.06 18.85 -0.05
N GLN A 355 -5.85 17.84 -0.47
CA GLN A 355 -6.93 18.02 -1.45
C GLN A 355 -8.06 18.95 -0.98
N VAL A 356 -8.40 18.96 0.31
CA VAL A 356 -9.43 19.86 0.86
C VAL A 356 -8.92 21.31 0.92
N GLU A 357 -7.63 21.53 1.16
CA GLU A 357 -7.02 22.86 1.07
C GLU A 357 -7.00 23.39 -0.36
N GLU A 358 -6.68 22.54 -1.34
CA GLU A 358 -6.75 22.86 -2.77
C GLU A 358 -8.19 23.22 -3.20
N LEU A 359 -9.18 22.38 -2.88
CA LEU A 359 -10.59 22.66 -3.19
C LEU A 359 -11.12 23.94 -2.51
N ARG A 360 -10.65 24.27 -1.30
CA ARG A 360 -10.96 25.54 -0.63
C ARG A 360 -10.34 26.75 -1.34
N ARG A 361 -9.13 26.60 -1.88
CA ARG A 361 -8.45 27.63 -2.68
C ARG A 361 -9.21 27.88 -3.98
N ASP A 362 -9.62 26.83 -4.68
CA ASP A 362 -10.39 26.90 -5.93
C ASP A 362 -11.77 27.50 -5.73
N LEU A 363 -12.48 27.10 -4.66
CA LEU A 363 -13.78 27.67 -4.30
C LEU A 363 -13.67 29.19 -4.06
N ARG A 364 -12.60 29.65 -3.39
CA ARG A 364 -12.34 31.09 -3.19
C ARG A 364 -12.10 31.82 -4.51
N ILE A 365 -11.34 31.23 -5.45
CA ILE A 365 -11.07 31.82 -6.76
C ILE A 365 -12.35 31.90 -7.60
N LYS A 366 -13.08 30.78 -7.76
CA LYS A 366 -14.34 30.75 -8.52
C LYS A 366 -15.41 31.66 -7.92
N SER A 367 -15.46 31.81 -6.60
CA SER A 367 -16.39 32.74 -5.92
C SER A 367 -16.11 34.20 -6.33
N GLN A 368 -14.83 34.59 -6.37
CA GLN A 368 -14.42 35.93 -6.79
C GLN A 368 -14.70 36.16 -8.30
N GLU A 369 -14.49 35.15 -9.16
CA GLU A 369 -14.88 35.22 -10.57
C GLU A 369 -16.40 35.36 -10.75
N LEU A 370 -17.19 34.66 -9.94
CA LEU A 370 -18.66 34.75 -9.96
C LEU A 370 -19.14 36.16 -9.59
N GLU A 371 -18.56 36.81 -8.58
CA GLU A 371 -18.89 38.21 -8.25
C GLU A 371 -18.59 39.15 -9.42
N VAL A 372 -17.43 39.01 -10.07
CA VAL A 372 -17.04 39.83 -11.24
C VAL A 372 -18.01 39.62 -12.41
N LYS A 373 -18.39 38.38 -12.74
CA LYS A 373 -19.35 38.12 -13.83
C LYS A 373 -20.77 38.58 -13.48
N ASN A 374 -21.23 38.41 -12.24
CA ASN A 374 -22.53 38.94 -11.81
C ASN A 374 -22.57 40.47 -11.84
N ALA A 375 -21.49 41.15 -11.45
CA ALA A 375 -21.39 42.60 -11.56
C ALA A 375 -21.47 43.07 -13.03
N ALA A 376 -20.70 42.42 -13.92
CA ALA A 376 -20.73 42.72 -15.36
C ALA A 376 -22.11 42.48 -15.99
N ALA A 377 -22.78 41.37 -15.64
CA ALA A 377 -24.14 41.08 -16.11
C ALA A 377 -25.16 42.11 -15.61
N ASN A 378 -25.09 42.50 -14.33
CA ASN A 378 -25.96 43.53 -13.75
C ASN A 378 -25.78 44.90 -14.42
N ASP A 379 -24.56 45.28 -14.79
CA ASP A 379 -24.32 46.56 -15.48
C ASP A 379 -24.78 46.54 -16.95
N LYS A 380 -24.71 45.39 -17.64
CA LYS A 380 -25.34 45.21 -18.96
C LYS A 380 -26.87 45.27 -18.87
N LEU A 381 -27.47 44.64 -17.86
CA LEU A 381 -28.91 44.71 -17.59
C LEU A 381 -29.38 46.16 -17.35
N LYS A 382 -28.67 46.95 -16.53
CA LYS A 382 -28.98 48.37 -16.30
C LYS A 382 -28.98 49.18 -17.60
N LYS A 383 -28.00 48.96 -18.49
CA LYS A 383 -27.92 49.62 -19.80
C LYS A 383 -29.10 49.23 -20.69
N MET A 384 -29.38 47.93 -20.81
CA MET A 384 -30.51 47.42 -21.60
C MET A 384 -31.86 47.99 -21.11
N VAL A 385 -32.11 48.03 -19.80
CA VAL A 385 -33.35 48.60 -19.24
C VAL A 385 -33.47 50.09 -19.52
N LYS A 386 -32.36 50.84 -19.46
CA LYS A 386 -32.36 52.27 -19.77
C LYS A 386 -32.68 52.52 -21.25
N ASP A 387 -32.01 51.81 -22.16
CA ASP A 387 -32.19 51.97 -23.60
C ASP A 387 -33.58 51.49 -24.04
N GLN A 388 -34.12 50.44 -23.40
CA GLN A 388 -35.51 49.99 -23.60
C GLN A 388 -36.53 51.05 -23.18
N GLN A 389 -36.36 51.69 -22.01
CA GLN A 389 -37.22 52.80 -21.58
C GLN A 389 -37.15 54.01 -22.52
N GLU A 390 -36.00 54.24 -23.17
CA GLU A 390 -35.85 55.31 -24.15
C GLU A 390 -36.52 54.95 -25.49
N ALA A 391 -36.38 53.70 -25.94
CA ALA A 391 -37.06 53.18 -27.13
C ALA A 391 -38.59 53.22 -26.97
N GLU A 392 -39.12 52.78 -25.82
CA GLU A 392 -40.57 52.79 -25.52
C GLU A 392 -41.14 54.22 -25.62
N LYS A 393 -40.46 55.22 -25.04
CA LYS A 393 -40.85 56.63 -25.13
C LYS A 393 -40.85 57.16 -26.57
N LYS A 394 -39.79 56.88 -27.34
CA LYS A 394 -39.71 57.29 -28.75
C LYS A 394 -40.77 56.60 -29.60
N LYS A 395 -41.14 55.36 -29.29
CA LYS A 395 -42.19 54.59 -29.98
C LYS A 395 -43.58 55.20 -29.79
N VAL A 396 -43.92 55.64 -28.57
CA VAL A 396 -45.16 56.40 -28.31
C VAL A 396 -45.18 57.71 -29.09
N MET A 397 -44.08 58.49 -29.05
CA MET A 397 -43.99 59.73 -29.84
C MET A 397 -44.11 59.49 -31.36
N SER A 398 -43.55 58.39 -31.88
CA SER A 398 -43.68 58.02 -33.29
C SER A 398 -45.12 57.69 -33.67
N GLN A 399 -45.88 57.03 -32.78
CA GLN A 399 -47.30 56.73 -33.00
C GLN A 399 -48.16 58.00 -33.00
N GLU A 400 -47.90 58.93 -32.07
CA GLU A 400 -48.58 60.23 -32.04
C GLU A 400 -48.34 61.03 -33.33
N ILE A 401 -47.10 61.06 -33.84
CA ILE A 401 -46.75 61.73 -35.11
C ILE A 401 -47.43 61.03 -36.30
N GLN A 402 -47.46 59.69 -36.35
CA GLN A 402 -48.13 58.93 -37.41
C GLN A 402 -49.65 59.15 -37.42
N GLU A 403 -50.29 59.21 -36.26
CA GLU A 403 -51.74 59.48 -36.16
C GLU A 403 -52.07 60.92 -36.59
N GLN A 404 -51.22 61.90 -36.27
CA GLN A 404 -51.32 63.26 -36.79
C GLN A 404 -51.16 63.31 -38.31
N LEU A 405 -50.17 62.57 -38.86
CA LEU A 405 -49.93 62.49 -40.30
C LEU A 405 -51.13 61.93 -41.06
N HIS A 406 -51.76 60.86 -40.54
CA HIS A 406 -52.93 60.24 -41.15
C HIS A 406 -54.10 61.24 -41.24
N LYS A 407 -54.39 61.94 -40.14
CA LYS A 407 -55.46 62.96 -40.09
C LYS A 407 -55.17 64.14 -41.02
N GLN A 408 -53.90 64.54 -41.15
CA GLN A 408 -53.50 65.57 -42.13
C GLN A 408 -53.71 65.10 -43.58
N GLN A 409 -53.37 63.84 -43.90
CA GLN A 409 -53.55 63.27 -45.24
C GLN A 409 -55.01 63.12 -45.65
N GLU A 410 -55.90 62.70 -44.74
CA GLU A 410 -57.36 62.64 -45.01
C GLU A 410 -57.91 64.05 -45.32
N VAL A 411 -57.53 65.07 -44.54
CA VAL A 411 -57.97 66.46 -44.76
C VAL A 411 -57.44 67.04 -46.09
N ILE A 412 -56.23 66.66 -46.53
CA ILE A 412 -55.69 67.06 -47.83
C ILE A 412 -56.49 66.40 -48.97
N ALA A 413 -56.80 65.10 -48.86
CA ALA A 413 -57.53 64.36 -49.89
C ALA A 413 -58.95 64.92 -50.13
N ASP A 414 -59.72 65.19 -49.06
CA ASP A 414 -61.06 65.79 -49.16
C ASP A 414 -61.02 67.20 -49.79
N LYS A 415 -60.04 68.03 -49.40
CA LYS A 415 -59.89 69.38 -49.96
C LYS A 415 -59.44 69.37 -51.42
N GLN A 416 -58.56 68.45 -51.81
CA GLN A 416 -58.19 68.26 -53.23
C GLN A 416 -59.42 67.90 -54.08
N MET A 417 -60.31 67.05 -53.56
CA MET A 417 -61.54 66.66 -54.26
C MET A 417 -62.50 67.83 -54.44
N SER A 418 -62.72 68.62 -53.39
CA SER A 418 -63.55 69.85 -53.41
C SER A 418 -63.06 70.88 -54.43
N VAL A 419 -61.75 71.16 -54.49
CA VAL A 419 -61.17 72.12 -55.44
C VAL A 419 -61.38 71.69 -56.88
N LYS A 420 -61.37 70.38 -57.15
CA LYS A 420 -61.53 69.81 -58.49
C LYS A 420 -62.99 69.88 -58.97
N GLU A 421 -63.95 69.53 -58.12
CA GLU A 421 -65.38 69.58 -58.47
C GLU A 421 -65.88 70.99 -58.83
N ASP A 422 -65.30 72.05 -58.26
CA ASP A 422 -65.73 73.42 -58.54
C ASP A 422 -65.13 73.98 -59.84
N LEU A 423 -63.95 73.51 -60.27
CA LEU A 423 -63.34 73.90 -61.55
C LEU A 423 -64.07 73.29 -62.75
N ASP A 424 -64.41 72.00 -62.67
CA ASP A 424 -65.06 71.22 -63.75
C ASP A 424 -66.43 71.80 -64.20
N LYS A 425 -67.09 72.62 -63.36
CA LYS A 425 -68.43 73.17 -63.63
C LYS A 425 -68.48 74.29 -64.67
N VAL A 426 -67.37 75.01 -64.89
CA VAL A 426 -67.36 76.22 -65.74
C VAL A 426 -66.44 76.09 -66.96
N GLU A 427 -65.38 75.29 -66.86
CA GLU A 427 -64.42 75.05 -67.94
C GLU A 427 -65.07 74.59 -69.27
N PRO A 428 -66.08 73.69 -69.28
CA PRO A 428 -66.76 73.29 -70.53
C PRO A 428 -67.46 74.45 -71.24
N ALA A 429 -68.04 75.39 -70.49
CA ALA A 429 -68.80 76.52 -71.04
C ALA A 429 -67.88 77.56 -71.72
N VAL A 430 -66.65 77.73 -71.23
CA VAL A 430 -65.62 78.58 -71.86
C VAL A 430 -65.16 77.97 -73.18
N ILE A 431 -64.88 76.66 -73.19
CA ILE A 431 -64.44 75.92 -74.38
C ILE A 431 -65.54 75.93 -75.47
N GLU A 432 -66.81 75.76 -75.09
CA GLU A 432 -67.93 75.85 -76.03
C GLU A 432 -68.01 77.25 -76.68
N ALA A 433 -67.83 78.31 -75.90
CA ALA A 433 -67.91 79.68 -76.37
C ALA A 433 -66.70 80.13 -77.22
N GLN A 434 -65.49 79.66 -76.89
CA GLN A 434 -64.29 79.86 -77.74
C GLN A 434 -64.46 79.19 -79.12
N ASN A 435 -64.98 77.95 -79.16
CA ASN A 435 -65.24 77.24 -80.41
C ASN A 435 -66.30 77.95 -81.27
N ALA A 436 -67.33 78.54 -80.64
CA ALA A 436 -68.33 79.34 -81.34
C ALA A 436 -67.70 80.56 -82.05
N VAL A 437 -66.82 81.32 -81.39
CA VAL A 437 -66.09 82.46 -82.01
C VAL A 437 -65.16 82.01 -83.14
N LYS A 438 -64.49 80.86 -82.99
CA LYS A 438 -63.59 80.30 -84.01
C LYS A 438 -64.30 79.93 -85.32
N SER A 439 -65.61 79.72 -85.28
CA SER A 439 -66.44 79.34 -86.45
C SER A 439 -66.94 80.50 -87.32
N ILE A 440 -66.68 81.76 -86.95
CA ILE A 440 -67.16 82.95 -87.67
C ILE A 440 -66.53 83.04 -89.07
N LYS A 441 -67.34 82.91 -90.12
CA LYS A 441 -66.89 83.03 -91.52
C LYS A 441 -66.46 84.46 -91.86
N LYS A 442 -65.33 84.63 -92.57
CA LYS A 442 -64.77 85.94 -92.98
C LYS A 442 -65.79 86.87 -93.66
N GLN A 443 -66.76 86.33 -94.41
CA GLN A 443 -67.80 87.12 -95.08
C GLN A 443 -68.66 87.96 -94.11
N HIS A 444 -69.08 87.40 -92.97
CA HIS A 444 -69.89 88.12 -91.97
C HIS A 444 -69.10 89.23 -91.24
N LEU A 445 -67.77 89.11 -91.18
CA LEU A 445 -66.91 90.18 -90.65
C LEU A 445 -66.73 91.33 -91.66
N VAL A 446 -66.73 91.05 -92.97
CA VAL A 446 -66.69 92.10 -94.01
C VAL A 446 -67.96 92.96 -93.97
N GLU A 447 -69.12 92.35 -93.75
CA GLU A 447 -70.40 93.04 -93.59
C GLU A 447 -70.32 94.11 -92.47
N VAL A 448 -69.94 93.70 -91.25
CA VAL A 448 -69.75 94.60 -90.10
C VAL A 448 -68.66 95.65 -90.36
N ARG A 449 -67.53 95.27 -90.99
CA ARG A 449 -66.43 96.20 -91.33
C ARG A 449 -66.83 97.27 -92.35
N SER A 450 -67.86 97.04 -93.16
CA SER A 450 -68.31 97.98 -94.20
C SER A 450 -69.23 99.09 -93.69
N MET A 451 -69.89 98.91 -92.54
CA MET A 451 -70.93 99.81 -92.04
C MET A 451 -70.42 101.20 -91.63
N ALA A 452 -71.06 102.25 -92.18
CA ALA A 452 -70.81 103.63 -91.79
C ALA A 452 -71.45 103.99 -90.44
N ASN A 453 -72.72 103.58 -90.24
CA ASN A 453 -73.45 103.68 -88.97
C ASN A 453 -74.06 102.29 -88.65
N PRO A 454 -73.70 101.64 -87.52
CA PRO A 454 -74.20 100.32 -87.17
C PRO A 454 -75.51 100.37 -86.35
N PRO A 455 -76.27 99.27 -86.30
CA PRO A 455 -77.36 99.11 -85.32
C PRO A 455 -76.85 99.18 -83.87
N ALA A 456 -77.67 99.72 -82.96
CA ALA A 456 -77.29 99.91 -81.55
C ALA A 456 -76.83 98.61 -80.85
N ALA A 457 -77.48 97.48 -81.12
CA ALA A 457 -77.10 96.17 -80.58
C ALA A 457 -75.71 95.71 -81.07
N VAL A 458 -75.35 96.00 -82.31
CA VAL A 458 -74.04 95.68 -82.89
C VAL A 458 -72.95 96.56 -82.28
N LYS A 459 -73.23 97.85 -82.07
CA LYS A 459 -72.29 98.75 -81.37
C LYS A 459 -72.01 98.25 -79.95
N LEU A 460 -73.06 98.00 -79.15
CA LEU A 460 -72.93 97.52 -77.76
C LEU A 460 -72.17 96.20 -77.65
N ALA A 461 -72.40 95.27 -78.59
CA ALA A 461 -71.74 93.97 -78.63
C ALA A 461 -70.24 94.04 -78.94
N LEU A 462 -69.78 95.05 -79.70
CA LEU A 462 -68.38 95.22 -80.05
C LEU A 462 -67.64 96.09 -79.04
N GLU A 463 -68.33 97.07 -78.45
CA GLU A 463 -67.82 97.92 -77.37
C GLU A 463 -67.47 97.11 -76.13
N SER A 464 -68.33 96.15 -75.74
CA SER A 464 -68.09 95.26 -74.59
C SER A 464 -66.90 94.32 -74.80
N ILE A 465 -66.64 93.89 -76.04
CA ILE A 465 -65.50 93.02 -76.39
C ILE A 465 -64.21 93.83 -76.44
N CYS A 466 -64.23 95.05 -76.98
CA CYS A 466 -63.07 95.95 -76.89
C CYS A 466 -62.73 96.25 -75.43
N LEU A 467 -63.73 96.41 -74.56
CA LEU A 467 -63.54 96.62 -73.13
C LEU A 467 -62.96 95.39 -72.40
N LEU A 468 -63.33 94.16 -72.80
CA LEU A 468 -62.67 92.93 -72.32
C LEU A 468 -61.23 92.79 -72.80
N LEU A 469 -60.94 93.23 -74.03
CA LEU A 469 -59.58 93.26 -74.61
C LEU A 469 -58.73 94.45 -74.11
N GLY A 470 -59.23 95.24 -73.15
CA GLY A 470 -58.52 96.37 -72.54
C GLY A 470 -58.54 97.69 -73.34
N GLU A 471 -59.17 97.75 -74.52
CA GLU A 471 -59.27 98.95 -75.35
C GLU A 471 -60.60 99.69 -75.12
N SER A 472 -60.63 100.57 -74.11
CA SER A 472 -61.84 101.33 -73.73
C SER A 472 -62.15 102.51 -74.67
N THR A 473 -62.84 102.25 -75.78
CA THR A 473 -63.25 103.29 -76.76
C THR A 473 -64.74 103.22 -77.06
N THR A 474 -65.45 104.35 -76.98
CA THR A 474 -66.90 104.47 -77.25
C THR A 474 -67.22 105.07 -78.63
N ASP A 475 -66.20 105.53 -79.37
CA ASP A 475 -66.36 106.03 -80.74
C ASP A 475 -66.31 104.88 -81.76
N TRP A 476 -67.31 104.85 -82.66
CA TRP A 476 -67.42 103.81 -83.69
C TRP A 476 -66.23 103.80 -84.64
N LYS A 477 -65.59 104.95 -84.92
CA LYS A 477 -64.39 104.98 -85.78
C LYS A 477 -63.22 104.20 -85.17
N GLN A 478 -63.05 104.26 -83.85
CA GLN A 478 -62.00 103.53 -83.14
C GLN A 478 -62.34 102.04 -83.06
N ILE A 479 -63.56 101.69 -82.64
CA ILE A 479 -64.06 100.30 -82.62
C ILE A 479 -63.90 99.63 -84.00
N ARG A 480 -64.25 100.32 -85.09
CA ARG A 480 -64.08 99.83 -86.46
C ARG A 480 -62.62 99.59 -86.85
N SER A 481 -61.69 100.42 -86.37
CA SER A 481 -60.24 100.23 -86.60
C SER A 481 -59.72 98.97 -85.91
N ILE A 482 -60.19 98.69 -84.69
CA ILE A 482 -59.82 97.48 -83.93
C ILE A 482 -60.31 96.21 -84.66
N ILE A 483 -61.56 96.22 -85.13
CA ILE A 483 -62.16 95.09 -85.87
C ILE A 483 -61.50 94.88 -87.24
N MET A 484 -60.91 95.91 -87.85
CA MET A 484 -60.19 95.79 -89.12
C MET A 484 -58.85 95.06 -89.00
N ARG A 485 -58.23 94.98 -87.82
CA ARG A 485 -56.99 94.24 -87.60
C ARG A 485 -57.17 92.75 -87.96
N GLU A 486 -56.18 92.15 -88.63
CA GLU A 486 -56.29 90.76 -89.11
C GLU A 486 -56.26 89.72 -87.98
N ASN A 487 -55.64 90.07 -86.84
CA ASN A 487 -55.49 89.23 -85.66
C ASN A 487 -56.67 89.30 -84.65
N PHE A 488 -57.72 90.06 -84.93
CA PHE A 488 -58.83 90.30 -83.99
C PHE A 488 -59.50 89.02 -83.46
N ILE A 489 -59.80 88.04 -84.33
CA ILE A 489 -60.40 86.75 -83.91
C ILE A 489 -59.40 85.88 -83.11
N PRO A 490 -58.14 85.67 -83.55
CA PRO A 490 -57.12 85.02 -82.72
C PRO A 490 -56.95 85.59 -81.31
N THR A 491 -56.98 86.92 -81.15
CA THR A 491 -56.85 87.56 -79.83
C THR A 491 -58.02 87.20 -78.89
N ILE A 492 -59.23 87.05 -79.42
CA ILE A 492 -60.42 86.64 -78.64
C ILE A 492 -60.34 85.14 -78.25
N VAL A 493 -59.84 84.28 -79.15
CA VAL A 493 -59.74 82.83 -78.89
C VAL A 493 -58.66 82.51 -77.85
N ASN A 494 -57.50 83.19 -77.91
CA ASN A 494 -56.34 82.93 -77.05
C ASN A 494 -56.32 83.76 -75.75
N PHE A 495 -57.41 84.46 -75.42
CA PHE A 495 -57.51 85.29 -74.22
C PHE A 495 -57.62 84.43 -72.95
N SER A 496 -56.81 84.72 -71.93
CA SER A 496 -56.90 84.07 -70.61
C SER A 496 -57.81 84.86 -69.67
N ALA A 497 -58.77 84.17 -69.04
CA ALA A 497 -59.63 84.75 -68.02
C ALA A 497 -58.88 85.19 -66.74
N GLU A 498 -57.66 84.69 -66.52
CA GLU A 498 -56.80 85.08 -65.40
C GLU A 498 -56.30 86.54 -65.51
N GLU A 499 -56.28 87.11 -66.72
CA GLU A 499 -55.81 88.48 -66.96
C GLU A 499 -56.91 89.55 -66.79
N ILE A 500 -58.17 89.16 -66.51
CA ILE A 500 -59.28 90.10 -66.32
C ILE A 500 -59.18 90.79 -64.96
N SER A 501 -58.75 92.06 -64.94
CA SER A 501 -58.77 92.85 -63.70
C SER A 501 -60.18 93.04 -63.13
N ASP A 502 -60.28 93.04 -61.79
CA ASP A 502 -61.54 93.29 -61.05
C ASP A 502 -62.31 94.52 -61.55
N ALA A 503 -61.58 95.60 -61.88
CA ALA A 503 -62.14 96.86 -62.34
C ALA A 503 -62.78 96.78 -63.76
N ILE A 504 -62.32 95.86 -64.61
CA ILE A 504 -62.93 95.59 -65.92
C ILE A 504 -64.19 94.73 -65.72
N ARG A 505 -64.12 93.72 -64.85
CA ARG A 505 -65.24 92.81 -64.54
C ARG A 505 -66.46 93.54 -63.98
N GLU A 506 -66.28 94.45 -63.02
CA GLU A 506 -67.41 95.23 -62.47
C GLU A 506 -68.03 96.18 -63.50
N LYS A 507 -67.20 96.82 -64.35
CA LYS A 507 -67.70 97.66 -65.46
C LYS A 507 -68.52 96.83 -66.45
N MET A 508 -68.07 95.63 -66.80
CA MET A 508 -68.82 94.72 -67.68
C MET A 508 -70.17 94.29 -67.09
N LYS A 509 -70.20 93.92 -65.81
CA LYS A 509 -71.43 93.56 -65.09
C LYS A 509 -72.41 94.74 -65.02
N LYS A 510 -71.94 95.92 -64.66
CA LYS A 510 -72.77 97.11 -64.42
C LYS A 510 -73.34 97.71 -65.70
N ASN A 511 -72.56 97.74 -66.79
CA ASN A 511 -72.93 98.48 -68.01
C ASN A 511 -73.56 97.59 -69.11
N TYR A 512 -73.21 96.29 -69.18
CA TYR A 512 -73.65 95.43 -70.27
C TYR A 512 -74.53 94.25 -69.80
N MET A 513 -74.11 93.45 -68.80
CA MET A 513 -74.94 92.31 -68.34
C MET A 513 -76.26 92.71 -67.67
N SER A 514 -76.33 93.90 -67.08
CA SER A 514 -77.55 94.45 -66.48
C SER A 514 -78.61 94.89 -67.51
N ASN A 515 -78.25 94.95 -68.80
CA ASN A 515 -79.08 95.53 -69.85
C ASN A 515 -79.84 94.42 -70.62
N PRO A 516 -81.19 94.42 -70.62
CA PRO A 516 -81.99 93.40 -71.33
C PRO A 516 -81.73 93.28 -72.83
N SER A 517 -81.13 94.30 -73.47
CA SER A 517 -80.77 94.26 -74.89
C SER A 517 -79.43 93.54 -75.18
N TYR A 518 -78.63 93.21 -74.17
CA TYR A 518 -77.34 92.55 -74.27
C TYR A 518 -77.47 91.03 -74.07
N ASN A 519 -78.16 90.35 -74.99
CA ASN A 519 -78.30 88.90 -75.00
C ASN A 519 -77.86 88.31 -76.36
N TYR A 520 -77.31 87.10 -76.34
CA TYR A 520 -76.89 86.34 -77.52
C TYR A 520 -77.95 86.34 -78.62
N GLU A 521 -79.21 86.03 -78.30
CA GLU A 521 -80.28 85.90 -79.29
C GLU A 521 -80.60 87.22 -80.01
N ILE A 522 -80.61 88.34 -79.28
CA ILE A 522 -80.90 89.68 -79.80
C ILE A 522 -79.75 90.16 -80.68
N VAL A 523 -78.51 90.01 -80.19
CA VAL A 523 -77.31 90.43 -80.92
C VAL A 523 -77.07 89.55 -82.16
N ASN A 524 -77.27 88.23 -82.07
CA ASN A 524 -77.09 87.31 -83.20
C ASN A 524 -78.10 87.55 -84.33
N ARG A 525 -79.34 87.97 -83.98
CA ARG A 525 -80.34 88.40 -84.97
C ARG A 525 -79.97 89.72 -85.65
N ALA A 526 -79.21 90.60 -84.99
CA ALA A 526 -78.72 91.87 -85.55
C ALA A 526 -77.39 91.73 -86.33
N SER A 527 -76.54 90.77 -85.96
CA SER A 527 -75.33 90.39 -86.69
C SER A 527 -74.86 88.98 -86.29
N LEU A 528 -74.78 88.10 -87.29
CA LEU A 528 -74.29 86.72 -87.15
C LEU A 528 -72.82 86.64 -86.70
N ALA A 529 -72.04 87.71 -86.85
CA ALA A 529 -70.67 87.78 -86.35
C ALA A 529 -70.61 88.20 -84.87
N CYS A 530 -71.51 89.08 -84.43
CA CYS A 530 -71.48 89.65 -83.07
C CYS A 530 -72.14 88.73 -82.02
N GLY A 531 -73.06 87.85 -82.42
CA GLY A 531 -73.71 86.89 -81.51
C GLY A 531 -72.72 85.99 -80.76
N PRO A 532 -71.95 85.12 -81.44
CA PRO A 532 -71.00 84.20 -80.80
C PRO A 532 -69.96 84.92 -79.92
N MET A 533 -69.55 86.09 -80.39
CA MET A 533 -68.69 87.07 -79.73
C MET A 533 -69.20 87.49 -78.34
N VAL A 534 -70.51 87.75 -78.19
CA VAL A 534 -71.12 88.06 -76.89
C VAL A 534 -71.27 86.81 -75.99
N LYS A 535 -71.53 85.62 -76.56
CA LYS A 535 -71.55 84.36 -75.78
C LYS A 535 -70.19 84.08 -75.13
N TRP A 536 -69.09 84.31 -75.85
CA TRP A 536 -67.73 84.24 -75.32
C TRP A 536 -67.48 85.26 -74.20
N ALA A 537 -67.87 86.52 -74.39
CA ALA A 537 -67.70 87.58 -73.39
C ALA A 537 -68.39 87.22 -72.05
N ILE A 538 -69.56 86.59 -72.12
CA ILE A 538 -70.33 86.11 -70.96
C ILE A 538 -69.61 84.93 -70.26
N ALA A 539 -69.12 83.95 -71.03
CA ALA A 539 -68.45 82.77 -70.46
C ALA A 539 -67.14 83.11 -69.74
N GLN A 540 -66.33 84.01 -70.31
CA GLN A 540 -65.05 84.43 -69.70
C GLN A 540 -65.25 85.15 -68.35
N LEU A 541 -66.27 86.00 -68.23
CA LEU A 541 -66.60 86.69 -66.98
C LEU A 541 -67.02 85.72 -65.86
N ASN A 542 -67.79 84.67 -66.20
CA ASN A 542 -68.22 83.65 -65.24
C ASN A 542 -67.05 82.79 -64.73
N TYR A 543 -66.07 82.47 -65.60
CA TYR A 543 -64.87 81.73 -65.21
C TYR A 543 -63.95 82.57 -64.29
N ALA A 544 -63.78 83.86 -64.60
CA ALA A 544 -63.02 84.79 -63.74
C ALA A 544 -63.67 85.06 -62.36
N ASP A 545 -64.99 84.97 -62.23
CA ASP A 545 -65.67 84.96 -60.91
C ASP A 545 -65.36 83.67 -60.13
N MET A 546 -65.32 82.52 -60.80
CA MET A 546 -65.14 81.22 -60.17
C MET A 546 -63.68 81.00 -59.72
N LEU A 547 -62.68 81.40 -60.53
CA LEU A 547 -61.26 81.37 -60.14
C LEU A 547 -61.00 82.08 -58.82
N LYS A 548 -61.54 83.30 -58.63
CA LYS A 548 -61.38 84.10 -57.40
C LYS A 548 -62.01 83.43 -56.16
N ARG A 549 -62.93 82.49 -56.35
CA ARG A 549 -63.54 81.69 -55.27
C ARG A 549 -62.68 80.48 -54.87
N VAL A 550 -61.91 79.92 -55.81
CA VAL A 550 -61.06 78.73 -55.61
C VAL A 550 -59.64 79.09 -55.12
N GLU A 551 -59.16 80.29 -55.43
CA GLU A 551 -57.85 80.82 -55.02
C GLU A 551 -57.48 80.66 -53.53
N PRO A 552 -58.34 80.99 -52.53
CA PRO A 552 -58.00 80.80 -51.12
C PRO A 552 -57.83 79.32 -50.72
N LEU A 553 -58.63 78.40 -51.29
CA LEU A 553 -58.55 76.96 -51.00
C LEU A 553 -57.23 76.36 -51.50
N ARG A 554 -56.73 76.83 -52.65
CA ARG A 554 -55.47 76.36 -53.23
C ARG A 554 -54.25 76.71 -52.38
N ASN A 555 -54.20 77.91 -51.81
CA ASN A 555 -53.12 78.35 -50.92
C ASN A 555 -53.15 77.63 -49.56
N GLU A 556 -54.34 77.27 -49.06
CA GLU A 556 -54.49 76.49 -47.83
C GLU A 556 -54.03 75.03 -48.03
N LEU A 557 -54.37 74.44 -49.19
CA LEU A 557 -53.94 73.09 -49.56
C LEU A 557 -52.41 72.95 -49.58
N GLN A 558 -51.72 73.89 -50.23
CA GLN A 558 -50.27 73.84 -50.38
C GLN A 558 -49.53 73.90 -49.03
N LYS A 559 -50.03 74.67 -48.06
CA LYS A 559 -49.45 74.69 -46.70
C LYS A 559 -49.61 73.36 -45.97
N LEU A 560 -50.78 72.71 -46.11
CA LEU A 560 -51.03 71.42 -45.49
C LEU A 560 -50.15 70.31 -46.10
N GLU A 561 -49.89 70.38 -47.41
CA GLU A 561 -48.96 69.46 -48.10
C GLU A 561 -47.50 69.63 -47.62
N ASP A 562 -47.04 70.87 -47.41
CA ASP A 562 -45.70 71.15 -46.86
C ASP A 562 -45.59 70.68 -45.39
N ASP A 563 -46.57 71.00 -44.52
CA ASP A 563 -46.60 70.57 -43.11
C ASP A 563 -46.61 69.02 -42.98
N ALA A 564 -47.38 68.33 -43.82
CA ALA A 564 -47.43 66.87 -43.84
C ALA A 564 -46.07 66.25 -44.24
N LYS A 565 -45.35 66.86 -45.19
CA LYS A 565 -44.04 66.41 -45.65
C LYS A 565 -42.96 66.56 -44.55
N ASP A 566 -43.02 67.66 -43.81
CA ASP A 566 -42.13 67.94 -42.68
C ASP A 566 -42.34 66.94 -41.52
N ASN A 567 -43.61 66.61 -41.22
CA ASN A 567 -43.96 65.58 -40.24
C ASN A 567 -43.56 64.17 -40.70
N GLN A 568 -43.62 63.89 -42.00
CA GLN A 568 -43.19 62.61 -42.57
C GLN A 568 -41.67 62.40 -42.43
N GLN A 569 -40.86 63.45 -42.60
CA GLN A 569 -39.41 63.36 -42.36
C GLN A 569 -39.09 63.06 -40.90
N LYS A 570 -39.73 63.78 -39.95
CA LYS A 570 -39.56 63.57 -38.50
C LYS A 570 -39.97 62.15 -38.08
N ALA A 571 -41.05 61.61 -38.65
CA ALA A 571 -41.48 60.23 -38.41
C ALA A 571 -40.40 59.21 -38.86
N ASN A 572 -39.81 59.40 -40.04
CA ASN A 572 -38.77 58.51 -40.56
C ASN A 572 -37.48 58.57 -39.72
N GLU A 573 -37.06 59.75 -39.25
CA GLU A 573 -35.90 59.90 -38.36
C GLU A 573 -36.11 59.19 -37.02
N VAL A 574 -37.30 59.33 -36.41
CA VAL A 574 -37.65 58.66 -35.16
C VAL A 574 -37.74 57.14 -35.35
N GLU A 575 -38.31 56.65 -36.45
CA GLU A 575 -38.29 55.23 -36.79
C GLU A 575 -36.86 54.68 -36.93
N GLN A 576 -35.96 55.42 -37.57
CA GLN A 576 -34.58 54.98 -37.73
C GLN A 576 -33.85 54.90 -36.38
N MET A 577 -34.04 55.87 -35.49
CA MET A 577 -33.53 55.81 -34.12
C MET A 577 -34.12 54.65 -33.30
N ILE A 578 -35.40 54.31 -33.51
CA ILE A 578 -36.03 53.15 -32.87
C ILE A 578 -35.36 51.86 -33.35
N ARG A 579 -35.10 51.71 -34.64
CA ARG A 579 -34.41 50.51 -35.19
C ARG A 579 -32.99 50.36 -34.65
N ASP A 580 -32.23 51.46 -34.52
CA ASP A 580 -30.89 51.44 -33.95
C ASP A 580 -30.90 51.07 -32.46
N LEU A 581 -31.88 51.56 -31.69
CA LEU A 581 -32.09 51.18 -30.28
C LEU A 581 -32.57 49.73 -30.12
N GLU A 582 -33.50 49.26 -30.95
CA GLU A 582 -33.93 47.86 -30.93
C GLU A 582 -32.77 46.91 -31.29
N ALA A 583 -31.88 47.32 -32.20
CA ALA A 583 -30.66 46.58 -32.54
C ALA A 583 -29.60 46.59 -31.42
N SER A 584 -29.42 47.70 -30.69
CA SER A 584 -28.50 47.74 -29.53
C SER A 584 -29.03 46.90 -28.36
N ILE A 585 -30.35 46.97 -28.08
CA ILE A 585 -31.03 46.13 -27.08
C ILE A 585 -30.88 44.64 -27.43
N ALA A 586 -31.03 44.25 -28.70
CA ALA A 586 -30.83 42.87 -29.14
C ALA A 586 -29.41 42.37 -28.83
N ARG A 587 -28.37 43.16 -29.14
CA ARG A 587 -26.97 42.82 -28.81
C ARG A 587 -26.74 42.72 -27.31
N TYR A 588 -27.23 43.69 -26.51
CA TYR A 588 -27.08 43.63 -25.06
C TYR A 588 -27.84 42.46 -24.43
N LYS A 589 -28.97 42.05 -24.99
CA LYS A 589 -29.72 40.86 -24.57
C LYS A 589 -28.94 39.57 -24.82
N GLU A 590 -28.25 39.48 -25.95
CA GLU A 590 -27.38 38.34 -26.28
C GLU A 590 -26.14 38.29 -25.38
N GLU A 591 -25.42 39.41 -25.23
CA GLU A 591 -24.27 39.53 -24.30
C GLU A 591 -24.68 39.23 -22.84
N TYR A 592 -25.83 39.72 -22.40
CA TYR A 592 -26.37 39.43 -21.07
C TYR A 592 -26.72 37.95 -20.91
N ALA A 593 -27.33 37.31 -21.92
CA ALA A 593 -27.64 35.89 -21.89
C ALA A 593 -26.37 35.03 -21.79
N VAL A 594 -25.30 35.37 -22.50
CA VAL A 594 -24.00 34.71 -22.38
C VAL A 594 -23.45 34.89 -20.95
N LEU A 595 -23.33 36.12 -20.46
CA LEU A 595 -22.79 36.41 -19.12
C LEU A 595 -23.60 35.74 -17.99
N ILE A 596 -24.94 35.70 -18.09
CA ILE A 596 -25.79 35.05 -17.08
C ILE A 596 -25.66 33.53 -17.16
N SER A 597 -25.52 32.94 -18.36
CA SER A 597 -25.30 31.50 -18.51
C SER A 597 -23.96 31.06 -17.92
N GLU A 598 -22.90 31.85 -18.12
CA GLU A 598 -21.58 31.59 -17.54
C GLU A 598 -21.59 31.76 -16.01
N ALA A 599 -22.23 32.82 -15.50
CA ALA A 599 -22.38 33.03 -14.06
C ALA A 599 -23.20 31.91 -13.41
N GLN A 600 -24.25 31.42 -14.07
CA GLN A 600 -25.09 30.34 -13.58
C GLN A 600 -24.38 28.97 -13.63
N ALA A 601 -23.53 28.73 -14.64
CA ALA A 601 -22.64 27.58 -14.69
C ALA A 601 -21.60 27.61 -13.54
N ILE A 602 -20.89 28.73 -13.34
CA ILE A 602 -19.92 28.89 -12.24
C ILE A 602 -20.63 28.75 -10.87
N LYS A 603 -21.86 29.24 -10.73
CA LYS A 603 -22.66 29.09 -9.51
C LYS A 603 -23.06 27.63 -9.23
N ALA A 604 -23.39 26.85 -10.26
CA ALA A 604 -23.67 25.42 -10.12
C ALA A 604 -22.41 24.63 -9.73
N ASP A 605 -21.28 24.92 -10.39
CA ASP A 605 -19.96 24.42 -10.04
C ASP A 605 -19.58 24.71 -8.59
N LEU A 606 -19.76 25.96 -8.15
CA LEU A 606 -19.47 26.37 -6.77
C LEU A 606 -20.30 25.60 -5.76
N ALA A 607 -21.62 25.45 -5.99
CA ALA A 607 -22.47 24.67 -5.11
C ALA A 607 -22.04 23.19 -5.02
N ALA A 608 -21.60 22.60 -6.14
CA ALA A 608 -21.08 21.24 -6.17
C ALA A 608 -19.74 21.09 -5.42
N VAL A 609 -18.81 22.04 -5.61
CA VAL A 609 -17.52 22.06 -4.91
C VAL A 609 -17.72 22.35 -3.42
N GLU A 610 -18.60 23.27 -3.05
CA GLU A 610 -18.96 23.58 -1.66
C GLU A 610 -19.56 22.36 -0.95
N ALA A 611 -20.50 21.66 -1.59
CA ALA A 611 -21.05 20.41 -1.06
C ALA A 611 -20.00 19.28 -0.96
N LYS A 612 -18.96 19.28 -1.80
CA LYS A 612 -17.81 18.37 -1.68
C LYS A 612 -16.89 18.76 -0.51
N VAL A 613 -16.54 20.04 -0.38
CA VAL A 613 -15.73 20.59 0.73
C VAL A 613 -16.43 20.37 2.07
N ASN A 614 -17.72 20.65 2.18
CA ASN A 614 -18.47 20.47 3.43
C ASN A 614 -18.51 18.99 3.87
N ARG A 615 -18.75 18.05 2.94
CA ARG A 615 -18.65 16.60 3.23
C ARG A 615 -17.23 16.19 3.63
N SER A 616 -16.21 16.67 2.93
CA SER A 616 -14.81 16.30 3.19
C SER A 616 -14.30 16.90 4.52
N THR A 617 -14.71 18.11 4.87
CA THR A 617 -14.38 18.73 6.18
C THR A 617 -15.09 18.06 7.34
N ALA A 618 -16.34 17.60 7.16
CA ALA A 618 -17.03 16.76 8.15
C ALA A 618 -16.29 15.43 8.35
N LEU A 619 -15.87 14.77 7.26
CA LEU A 619 -15.08 13.54 7.28
C LEU A 619 -13.74 13.74 8.01
N LEU A 620 -12.99 14.80 7.70
CA LEU A 620 -11.75 15.14 8.38
C LEU A 620 -11.96 15.44 9.88
N LYS A 621 -13.10 16.02 10.27
CA LYS A 621 -13.47 16.25 11.67
C LYS A 621 -13.82 14.96 12.42
N SER A 622 -14.42 13.96 11.76
CA SER A 622 -14.58 12.63 12.36
C SER A 622 -13.26 11.84 12.43
N LEU A 623 -12.37 12.03 11.45
CA LEU A 623 -11.08 11.32 11.39
C LEU A 623 -9.98 11.95 12.25
N SER A 624 -10.17 13.15 12.82
CA SER A 624 -9.10 13.80 13.60
C SER A 624 -8.75 13.03 14.88
N ALA A 625 -9.74 12.43 15.56
CA ALA A 625 -9.53 11.60 16.74
C ALA A 625 -8.77 10.30 16.40
N GLU A 626 -9.13 9.64 15.28
CA GLU A 626 -8.40 8.47 14.80
C GLU A 626 -6.98 8.84 14.32
N ARG A 627 -6.80 10.01 13.70
CA ARG A 627 -5.46 10.51 13.33
C ARG A 627 -4.58 10.69 14.57
N GLU A 628 -5.06 11.37 15.62
CA GLU A 628 -4.30 11.55 16.87
C GLU A 628 -3.99 10.20 17.54
N ARG A 629 -4.95 9.27 17.55
CA ARG A 629 -4.76 7.90 18.02
C ARG A 629 -3.66 7.19 17.22
N TRP A 630 -3.71 7.26 15.89
CA TRP A 630 -2.75 6.59 15.01
C TRP A 630 -1.35 7.20 15.12
N GLU A 631 -1.22 8.53 15.17
CA GLU A 631 0.06 9.20 15.41
C GLU A 631 0.68 8.73 16.74
N LYS A 632 -0.11 8.65 17.81
CA LYS A 632 0.32 8.15 19.12
C LYS A 632 0.69 6.67 19.10
N THR A 633 -0.05 5.82 18.39
CA THR A 633 0.30 4.40 18.19
C THR A 633 1.60 4.25 17.39
N SER A 634 1.85 5.11 16.40
CA SER A 634 3.09 5.12 15.61
C SER A 634 4.33 5.41 16.48
N GLU A 635 4.20 6.26 17.50
CA GLU A 635 5.24 6.43 18.53
C GLU A 635 5.41 5.18 19.40
N THR A 636 4.33 4.51 19.81
CA THR A 636 4.44 3.27 20.58
C THR A 636 5.12 2.14 19.82
N PHE A 637 4.93 2.03 18.49
CA PHE A 637 5.64 1.06 17.66
C PHE A 637 7.15 1.29 17.65
N LYS A 638 7.62 2.55 17.67
CA LYS A 638 9.08 2.84 17.75
C LYS A 638 9.67 2.35 19.07
N ASN A 639 8.95 2.52 20.17
CA ASN A 639 9.38 2.04 21.49
C ASN A 639 9.34 0.50 21.56
N GLN A 640 8.30 -0.14 21.03
CA GLN A 640 8.23 -1.61 20.95
C GLN A 640 9.35 -2.19 20.08
N MET A 641 9.70 -1.54 18.97
CA MET A 641 10.81 -1.95 18.11
C MET A 641 12.18 -1.79 18.78
N SER A 642 12.33 -0.92 19.80
CA SER A 642 13.57 -0.84 20.57
C SER A 642 13.65 -1.86 21.72
N THR A 643 12.51 -2.30 22.27
CA THR A 643 12.45 -3.32 23.34
C THR A 643 12.37 -4.76 22.83
N ILE A 644 12.00 -4.98 21.56
CA ILE A 644 11.75 -6.31 20.98
C ILE A 644 12.91 -7.29 21.19
N ALA A 645 14.16 -6.82 21.13
CA ALA A 645 15.34 -7.68 21.29
C ALA A 645 15.45 -8.29 22.70
N GLY A 646 15.10 -7.54 23.75
CA GLY A 646 15.07 -8.04 25.13
C GLY A 646 13.78 -8.80 25.45
N ASP A 647 12.63 -8.31 24.96
CA ASP A 647 11.32 -8.96 25.11
C ASP A 647 11.34 -10.39 24.54
N CYS A 648 11.81 -10.55 23.30
CA CYS A 648 11.94 -11.86 22.66
C CYS A 648 12.96 -12.76 23.36
N LEU A 649 14.01 -12.22 23.99
CA LEU A 649 15.01 -13.01 24.72
C LEU A 649 14.40 -13.62 25.98
N LEU A 650 13.70 -12.83 26.79
CA LEU A 650 12.98 -13.29 27.98
C LEU A 650 11.90 -14.32 27.62
N SER A 651 11.14 -14.06 26.57
CA SER A 651 10.08 -14.96 26.12
C SER A 651 10.59 -16.26 25.48
N ALA A 652 11.67 -16.23 24.71
CA ALA A 652 12.29 -17.44 24.18
C ALA A 652 12.94 -18.28 25.28
N ALA A 653 13.59 -17.64 26.26
CA ALA A 653 14.14 -18.32 27.43
C ALA A 653 13.03 -19.00 28.24
N PHE A 654 11.88 -18.32 28.37
CA PHE A 654 10.70 -18.87 28.99
C PHE A 654 10.18 -20.12 28.24
N ILE A 655 9.91 -20.03 26.93
CA ILE A 655 9.42 -21.18 26.14
C ILE A 655 10.39 -22.38 26.18
N ALA A 656 11.69 -22.14 26.02
CA ALA A 656 12.69 -23.21 25.88
C ALA A 656 13.01 -23.93 27.21
N TYR A 657 12.91 -23.24 28.35
CA TYR A 657 13.41 -23.75 29.63
C TYR A 657 12.40 -23.79 30.77
N ALA A 658 11.38 -22.93 30.78
CA ALA A 658 10.49 -22.79 31.94
C ALA A 658 9.57 -24.00 32.15
N GLY A 659 9.29 -24.78 31.10
CA GLY A 659 8.26 -25.82 31.10
C GLY A 659 8.45 -26.95 32.11
N TYR A 660 9.68 -27.36 32.43
CA TYR A 660 9.95 -28.36 33.48
C TYR A 660 9.67 -27.83 34.90
N PHE A 661 9.93 -26.55 35.15
CA PHE A 661 9.91 -25.94 36.47
C PHE A 661 8.51 -25.58 36.94
N ASP A 662 8.33 -25.54 38.27
CA ASP A 662 7.10 -25.06 38.91
C ASP A 662 6.91 -23.53 38.76
N GLN A 663 5.69 -23.07 39.01
CA GLN A 663 5.29 -21.66 38.88
C GLN A 663 6.19 -20.69 39.68
N GLN A 664 6.68 -21.09 40.87
CA GLN A 664 7.52 -20.24 41.71
C GLN A 664 8.93 -20.12 41.14
N MET A 665 9.51 -21.23 40.68
CA MET A 665 10.82 -21.26 40.04
C MET A 665 10.82 -20.54 38.69
N ARG A 666 9.74 -20.64 37.89
CA ARG A 666 9.56 -19.84 36.68
C ARG A 666 9.64 -18.34 36.97
N GLN A 667 8.93 -17.87 38.00
CA GLN A 667 8.95 -16.46 38.40
C GLN A 667 10.34 -16.00 38.88
N ASN A 668 11.03 -16.84 39.65
CA ASN A 668 12.39 -16.56 40.13
C ASN A 668 13.42 -16.50 38.98
N LEU A 669 13.35 -17.44 38.03
CA LEU A 669 14.19 -17.45 36.82
C LEU A 669 13.94 -16.17 35.99
N PHE A 670 12.67 -15.86 35.72
CA PHE A 670 12.29 -14.68 34.93
C PHE A 670 12.79 -13.37 35.56
N THR A 671 12.66 -13.23 36.89
CA THR A 671 13.18 -12.07 37.64
C THR A 671 14.71 -11.98 37.54
N THR A 672 15.40 -13.13 37.64
CA THR A 672 16.87 -13.20 37.51
C THR A 672 17.34 -12.80 36.11
N TRP A 673 16.66 -13.27 35.06
CA TRP A 673 16.97 -12.91 33.68
C TRP A 673 16.70 -11.42 33.40
N SER A 674 15.57 -10.90 33.87
CA SER A 674 15.21 -9.48 33.73
C SER A 674 16.23 -8.56 34.40
N HIS A 675 16.66 -8.88 35.62
CA HIS A 675 17.71 -8.14 36.32
C HIS A 675 19.05 -8.17 35.56
N HIS A 676 19.42 -9.30 34.97
CA HIS A 676 20.63 -9.39 34.14
C HIS A 676 20.53 -8.54 32.87
N LEU A 677 19.38 -8.50 32.19
CA LEU A 677 19.17 -7.62 31.03
C LEU A 677 19.28 -6.13 31.40
N GLN A 678 18.78 -5.73 32.58
CA GLN A 678 18.98 -4.37 33.10
C GLN A 678 20.47 -4.05 33.32
N GLN A 679 21.23 -4.98 33.92
CA GLN A 679 22.67 -4.83 34.10
C GLN A 679 23.46 -4.80 32.78
N ALA A 680 23.00 -5.55 31.77
CA ALA A 680 23.56 -5.56 30.42
C ALA A 680 23.13 -4.36 29.55
N ASN A 681 22.29 -3.45 30.07
CA ASN A 681 21.71 -2.30 29.36
C ASN A 681 20.98 -2.70 28.05
N ILE A 682 20.31 -3.87 28.06
CA ILE A 682 19.45 -4.32 26.97
C ILE A 682 18.04 -3.80 27.26
N GLN A 683 17.42 -3.10 26.31
CA GLN A 683 16.07 -2.58 26.47
C GLN A 683 15.03 -3.71 26.38
N PHE A 684 14.09 -3.74 27.35
CA PHE A 684 12.93 -4.62 27.40
C PHE A 684 11.80 -3.93 28.18
N ARG A 685 10.57 -4.42 28.07
CA ARG A 685 9.43 -3.92 28.87
C ARG A 685 9.41 -4.56 30.26
N THR A 686 9.44 -3.74 31.31
CA THR A 686 9.41 -4.16 32.72
C THR A 686 8.17 -4.99 33.06
N ASP A 687 7.02 -4.59 32.52
CA ASP A 687 5.71 -5.16 32.82
C ASP A 687 5.20 -6.04 31.66
N ILE A 688 6.07 -6.86 31.09
CA ILE A 688 5.70 -7.73 29.97
C ILE A 688 4.76 -8.87 30.43
N ALA A 689 3.48 -8.74 30.10
CA ALA A 689 2.49 -9.78 30.29
C ALA A 689 2.80 -11.00 29.39
N ARG A 690 3.54 -11.97 29.93
CA ARG A 690 4.10 -13.13 29.19
C ARG A 690 3.04 -13.88 28.37
N THR A 691 1.86 -14.08 28.95
CA THR A 691 0.76 -14.80 28.31
C THR A 691 0.18 -14.02 27.13
N GLU A 692 -0.02 -12.71 27.28
CA GLU A 692 -0.53 -11.82 26.22
C GLU A 692 0.49 -11.60 25.09
N TYR A 693 1.78 -11.59 25.39
CA TYR A 693 2.82 -11.43 24.37
C TYR A 693 3.03 -12.70 23.51
N LEU A 694 2.66 -13.87 24.04
CA LEU A 694 2.90 -15.17 23.39
C LEU A 694 1.62 -15.87 22.89
N SER A 695 0.43 -15.44 23.30
CA SER A 695 -0.83 -15.94 22.74
C SER A 695 -1.91 -14.86 22.65
N ASN A 696 -2.74 -14.99 21.61
CA ASN A 696 -3.82 -14.06 21.32
C ASN A 696 -5.03 -14.35 22.24
N ALA A 697 -5.97 -13.40 22.34
CA ALA A 697 -7.17 -13.56 23.17
C ALA A 697 -8.02 -14.78 22.75
N ASP A 698 -8.26 -14.94 21.45
CA ASP A 698 -9.09 -16.00 20.88
C ASP A 698 -8.48 -17.40 21.06
N GLU A 699 -7.15 -17.47 21.09
CA GLU A 699 -6.44 -18.73 21.38
C GLU A 699 -6.66 -19.16 22.82
N ARG A 700 -6.57 -18.22 23.77
CA ARG A 700 -6.84 -18.49 25.19
C ARG A 700 -8.30 -18.88 25.43
N LEU A 701 -9.24 -18.21 24.76
CA LEU A 701 -10.67 -18.56 24.79
C LEU A 701 -10.93 -19.95 24.19
N ARG A 702 -10.29 -20.28 23.06
CA ARG A 702 -10.35 -21.61 22.45
C ARG A 702 -9.80 -22.69 23.39
N TRP A 703 -8.67 -22.45 24.04
CA TRP A 703 -8.12 -23.42 24.99
C TRP A 703 -9.04 -23.68 26.17
N GLN A 704 -9.68 -22.63 26.71
CA GLN A 704 -10.70 -22.75 27.76
C GLN A 704 -11.92 -23.56 27.28
N ALA A 705 -12.36 -23.36 26.03
CA ALA A 705 -13.41 -24.18 25.41
C ALA A 705 -12.98 -25.65 25.20
N SER A 706 -11.68 -25.91 25.00
CA SER A 706 -11.07 -27.25 24.95
C SER A 706 -10.79 -27.86 26.34
N SER A 707 -11.45 -27.37 27.41
CA SER A 707 -11.31 -27.80 28.81
C SER A 707 -10.01 -27.40 29.53
N LEU A 708 -9.21 -26.45 29.01
CA LEU A 708 -8.05 -25.93 29.75
C LEU A 708 -8.48 -25.00 30.90
N PRO A 709 -7.99 -25.19 32.13
CA PRO A 709 -8.26 -24.26 33.23
C PRO A 709 -7.67 -22.86 32.97
N ALA A 710 -8.41 -21.83 33.39
CA ALA A 710 -8.11 -20.42 33.13
C ALA A 710 -7.10 -19.80 34.14
N ASP A 711 -6.11 -20.57 34.59
CA ASP A 711 -5.02 -20.09 35.45
C ASP A 711 -3.70 -19.91 34.67
N ASP A 712 -2.78 -19.12 35.24
CA ASP A 712 -1.52 -18.75 34.58
C ASP A 712 -0.67 -19.98 34.25
N LEU A 713 -0.58 -20.98 35.14
CA LEU A 713 0.26 -22.16 34.94
C LEU A 713 -0.23 -22.98 33.74
N CYS A 714 -1.54 -23.25 33.66
CA CYS A 714 -2.14 -23.96 32.53
C CYS A 714 -2.02 -23.16 31.23
N THR A 715 -2.22 -21.83 31.27
CA THR A 715 -2.09 -20.96 30.10
C THR A 715 -0.64 -20.89 29.59
N GLU A 716 0.34 -20.75 30.49
CA GLU A 716 1.77 -20.82 30.17
C GLU A 716 2.16 -22.17 29.55
N ASN A 717 1.64 -23.26 30.09
CA ASN A 717 1.90 -24.60 29.56
C ASN A 717 1.28 -24.79 28.17
N ALA A 718 0.07 -24.29 27.92
CA ALA A 718 -0.57 -24.35 26.60
C ALA A 718 0.20 -23.55 25.53
N ILE A 719 0.78 -22.41 25.91
CA ILE A 719 1.71 -21.65 25.04
C ILE A 719 2.90 -22.53 24.63
N MET A 720 3.51 -23.27 25.55
CA MET A 720 4.62 -24.19 25.26
C MET A 720 4.19 -25.37 24.38
N LEU A 721 3.00 -25.95 24.65
CA LEU A 721 2.42 -27.03 23.83
C LEU A 721 2.04 -26.60 22.41
N LYS A 722 1.90 -25.30 22.15
CA LYS A 722 1.68 -24.74 20.82
C LYS A 722 2.98 -24.32 20.13
N ARG A 723 3.85 -23.60 20.84
CA ARG A 723 5.07 -22.96 20.31
C ARG A 723 6.33 -23.81 20.52
N PHE A 724 6.27 -25.13 20.37
CA PHE A 724 7.43 -26.01 20.52
C PHE A 724 8.23 -26.17 19.22
N ASN A 725 9.56 -26.25 19.30
CA ASN A 725 10.38 -26.73 18.18
C ASN A 725 10.61 -28.26 18.28
N ARG A 726 10.98 -28.75 19.47
CA ARG A 726 11.13 -30.17 19.81
C ARG A 726 9.83 -30.72 20.37
N TYR A 727 9.47 -31.96 20.05
CA TYR A 727 8.17 -32.51 20.45
C TYR A 727 8.00 -32.54 21.98
N PRO A 728 6.82 -32.18 22.52
CA PRO A 728 6.64 -32.01 23.95
C PRO A 728 6.51 -33.35 24.69
N LEU A 729 7.14 -33.42 25.87
CA LEU A 729 6.94 -34.46 26.88
C LEU A 729 6.25 -33.83 28.09
N ILE A 730 5.05 -34.33 28.37
CA ILE A 730 4.12 -33.77 29.33
C ILE A 730 4.14 -34.61 30.61
N ILE A 731 4.32 -33.95 31.74
CA ILE A 731 4.17 -34.56 33.07
C ILE A 731 2.80 -34.14 33.59
N ASP A 732 1.83 -35.07 33.55
CA ASP A 732 0.40 -34.80 33.77
C ASP A 732 -0.22 -35.83 34.74
N PRO A 733 0.02 -35.69 36.07
CA PRO A 733 -0.49 -36.63 37.06
C PRO A 733 -2.02 -36.59 37.20
N SER A 734 -2.64 -35.46 36.87
CA SER A 734 -4.09 -35.25 36.95
C SER A 734 -4.84 -35.66 35.68
N GLY A 735 -4.16 -35.80 34.54
CA GLY A 735 -4.76 -36.11 33.25
C GLY A 735 -5.37 -34.91 32.52
N GLN A 736 -5.24 -33.70 33.07
CA GLN A 736 -5.86 -32.48 32.52
C GLN A 736 -5.28 -32.09 31.16
N ALA A 737 -3.96 -32.18 31.00
CA ALA A 737 -3.30 -31.86 29.72
C ALA A 737 -3.65 -32.88 28.64
N THR A 738 -3.74 -34.15 29.04
CA THR A 738 -4.14 -35.27 28.18
C THR A 738 -5.56 -35.08 27.63
N GLU A 739 -6.51 -34.65 28.46
CA GLU A 739 -7.88 -34.33 28.04
C GLU A 739 -7.93 -33.10 27.12
N PHE A 740 -7.26 -32.01 27.52
CA PHE A 740 -7.15 -30.78 26.73
C PHE A 740 -6.65 -31.05 25.30
N ILE A 741 -5.57 -31.81 25.14
CA ILE A 741 -4.99 -32.14 23.83
C ILE A 741 -5.94 -33.01 23.00
N MET A 742 -6.64 -33.97 23.61
CA MET A 742 -7.62 -34.79 22.90
C MET A 742 -8.81 -33.97 22.38
N ASN A 743 -9.24 -32.94 23.11
CA ASN A 743 -10.30 -32.03 22.68
C ASN A 743 -9.82 -31.04 21.61
N GLU A 744 -8.67 -30.41 21.81
CA GLU A 744 -8.09 -29.40 20.92
C GLU A 744 -7.76 -29.95 19.51
N TYR A 745 -7.34 -31.22 19.43
CA TYR A 745 -6.99 -31.90 18.18
C TYR A 745 -8.07 -32.87 17.65
N LYS A 746 -9.28 -32.82 18.20
CA LYS A 746 -10.41 -33.71 17.86
C LYS A 746 -10.73 -33.73 16.37
N ASP A 747 -10.78 -32.55 15.73
CA ASP A 747 -11.06 -32.41 14.29
C ASP A 747 -9.98 -33.03 13.40
N ARG A 748 -8.74 -33.11 13.90
CA ARG A 748 -7.59 -33.73 13.22
C ARG A 748 -7.44 -35.23 13.46
N LYS A 749 -8.44 -35.87 14.09
CA LYS A 749 -8.46 -37.33 14.39
C LYS A 749 -7.22 -37.80 15.17
N ILE A 750 -6.90 -37.07 16.24
CA ILE A 750 -5.83 -37.46 17.17
C ILE A 750 -6.01 -38.90 17.67
N THR A 751 -4.94 -39.69 17.59
CA THR A 751 -4.93 -41.10 18.02
C THR A 751 -4.16 -41.24 19.33
N ARG A 752 -4.72 -41.95 20.31
CA ARG A 752 -4.08 -42.23 21.61
C ARG A 752 -3.50 -43.64 21.63
N THR A 753 -2.23 -43.78 22.01
CA THR A 753 -1.47 -45.04 22.05
C THR A 753 -0.55 -45.08 23.27
N SER A 754 0.17 -46.18 23.48
CA SER A 754 1.18 -46.35 24.53
C SER A 754 2.37 -47.15 23.98
N PHE A 755 3.57 -47.00 24.54
CA PHE A 755 4.73 -47.85 24.22
C PHE A 755 4.54 -49.32 24.66
N LEU A 756 3.48 -49.61 25.43
CA LEU A 756 3.05 -50.96 25.78
C LEU A 756 2.21 -51.66 24.69
N ASP A 757 1.70 -50.92 23.69
CA ASP A 757 0.80 -51.44 22.65
C ASP A 757 1.58 -52.05 21.47
N ASP A 758 1.31 -53.32 21.13
CA ASP A 758 1.88 -53.99 19.96
C ASP A 758 1.49 -53.30 18.63
N ALA A 759 0.39 -52.55 18.59
CA ALA A 759 -0.01 -51.74 17.44
C ALA A 759 0.73 -50.38 17.34
N PHE A 760 1.51 -49.98 18.34
CA PHE A 760 2.20 -48.68 18.40
C PHE A 760 2.97 -48.35 17.10
N ARG A 761 3.77 -49.28 16.57
CA ARG A 761 4.55 -49.06 15.34
C ARG A 761 3.66 -48.74 14.13
N LYS A 762 2.57 -49.50 13.95
CA LYS A 762 1.61 -49.29 12.84
C LYS A 762 0.87 -47.95 12.99
N ASN A 763 0.52 -47.58 14.22
CA ASN A 763 -0.12 -46.31 14.52
C ASN A 763 0.82 -45.13 14.25
N LEU A 764 2.11 -45.26 14.62
CA LEU A 764 3.17 -44.28 14.31
C LEU A 764 3.41 -44.16 12.80
N GLU A 765 3.57 -45.27 12.08
CA GLU A 765 3.72 -45.30 10.62
C GLU A 765 2.54 -44.60 9.90
N SER A 766 1.31 -44.90 10.32
CA SER A 766 0.09 -44.28 9.78
C SER A 766 0.04 -42.78 10.08
N ALA A 767 0.34 -42.39 11.33
CA ALA A 767 0.35 -40.99 11.75
C ALA A 767 1.40 -40.16 10.99
N LEU A 768 2.60 -40.70 10.75
CA LEU A 768 3.65 -40.06 9.96
C LEU A 768 3.25 -39.85 8.50
N ARG A 769 2.65 -40.88 7.85
CA ARG A 769 2.17 -40.82 6.45
C ARG A 769 1.05 -39.80 6.25
N PHE A 770 0.05 -39.81 7.12
CA PHE A 770 -1.15 -38.97 6.96
C PHE A 770 -1.07 -37.63 7.70
N GLY A 771 -0.09 -37.45 8.58
CA GLY A 771 0.07 -36.24 9.39
C GLY A 771 -0.98 -36.07 10.48
N ASN A 772 -1.56 -37.18 10.96
CA ASN A 772 -2.50 -37.18 12.08
C ASN A 772 -1.73 -36.98 13.40
N PRO A 773 -2.26 -36.21 14.37
CA PRO A 773 -1.63 -36.08 15.68
C PRO A 773 -1.63 -37.41 16.44
N LEU A 774 -0.54 -37.71 17.13
CA LEU A 774 -0.37 -38.92 17.95
C LEU A 774 -0.09 -38.54 19.41
N LEU A 775 -0.86 -39.10 20.35
CA LEU A 775 -0.63 -38.97 21.78
C LEU A 775 -0.15 -40.32 22.33
N VAL A 776 1.08 -40.36 22.85
CA VAL A 776 1.70 -41.57 23.39
C VAL A 776 1.79 -41.45 24.91
N GLN A 777 1.14 -42.39 25.60
CA GLN A 777 1.14 -42.50 27.06
C GLN A 777 2.26 -43.44 27.54
N ASP A 778 2.50 -43.44 28.86
CA ASP A 778 3.40 -44.35 29.56
C ASP A 778 4.87 -44.26 29.07
N VAL A 779 5.34 -43.01 28.90
CA VAL A 779 6.68 -42.66 28.38
C VAL A 779 7.83 -43.16 29.27
N GLU A 780 7.53 -43.55 30.51
CA GLU A 780 8.42 -44.34 31.38
C GLU A 780 8.91 -45.65 30.71
N SER A 781 8.11 -46.24 29.82
CA SER A 781 8.46 -47.42 28.99
C SER A 781 8.98 -47.03 27.59
N TYR A 782 9.79 -45.98 27.49
CA TYR A 782 10.29 -45.42 26.22
C TYR A 782 10.91 -46.47 25.27
N ASP A 783 10.52 -46.46 23.99
CA ASP A 783 11.15 -47.28 22.93
C ASP A 783 12.06 -46.41 22.02
N PRO A 784 13.38 -46.72 21.93
CA PRO A 784 14.33 -46.05 21.04
C PRO A 784 13.94 -46.02 19.56
N VAL A 785 12.96 -46.83 19.11
CA VAL A 785 12.34 -46.71 17.77
C VAL A 785 11.89 -45.28 17.43
N LEU A 786 11.52 -44.46 18.42
CA LEU A 786 11.08 -43.08 18.18
C LEU A 786 12.25 -42.11 17.91
N ASN A 787 13.50 -42.53 18.10
CA ASN A 787 14.70 -41.68 17.98
C ASN A 787 14.80 -40.90 16.65
N PRO A 788 14.62 -41.52 15.45
CA PRO A 788 14.70 -40.78 14.18
C PRO A 788 13.62 -39.70 14.07
N VAL A 789 12.44 -39.95 14.62
CA VAL A 789 11.29 -39.01 14.62
C VAL A 789 11.56 -37.82 15.54
N LEU A 790 12.06 -38.05 16.76
CA LEU A 790 12.39 -36.95 17.69
C LEU A 790 13.56 -36.10 17.19
N ASN A 791 14.59 -36.73 16.60
CA ASN A 791 15.73 -36.01 16.00
C ASN A 791 15.39 -35.35 14.65
N ARG A 792 14.22 -35.67 14.06
CA ARG A 792 13.83 -35.28 12.69
C ARG A 792 14.89 -35.67 11.64
N GLU A 793 15.36 -36.91 11.71
CA GLU A 793 16.34 -37.49 10.77
C GLU A 793 15.68 -37.79 9.40
N VAL A 794 15.42 -36.72 8.65
CA VAL A 794 14.74 -36.78 7.34
C VAL A 794 15.73 -36.87 6.18
N ARG A 795 15.30 -37.55 5.12
CA ARG A 795 16.00 -37.69 3.84
C ARG A 795 15.13 -37.16 2.70
N ARG A 796 15.70 -36.37 1.81
CA ARG A 796 14.96 -35.75 0.69
C ARG A 796 15.30 -36.43 -0.63
N THR A 797 14.41 -37.32 -1.09
CA THR A 797 14.63 -38.09 -2.32
C THR A 797 13.53 -37.80 -3.33
N GLY A 798 13.88 -37.27 -4.50
CA GLY A 798 12.93 -37.04 -5.61
C GLY A 798 11.76 -36.10 -5.26
N GLY A 799 11.99 -35.10 -4.39
CA GLY A 799 10.97 -34.17 -3.92
C GLY A 799 10.08 -34.69 -2.78
N ARG A 800 10.28 -35.93 -2.32
CA ARG A 800 9.62 -36.47 -1.12
C ARG A 800 10.51 -36.31 0.10
N VAL A 801 9.90 -36.10 1.26
CA VAL A 801 10.57 -36.12 2.57
C VAL A 801 10.29 -37.48 3.19
N LEU A 802 11.34 -38.29 3.35
CA LEU A 802 11.27 -39.64 3.89
C LEU A 802 11.89 -39.68 5.29
N ILE A 803 11.37 -40.56 6.13
CA ILE A 803 11.95 -40.90 7.43
C ILE A 803 12.07 -42.42 7.55
N THR A 804 13.24 -42.91 7.96
CA THR A 804 13.49 -44.35 8.12
C THR A 804 13.12 -44.80 9.53
N LEU A 805 12.15 -45.71 9.65
CA LEU A 805 11.78 -46.37 10.90
C LEU A 805 12.01 -47.87 10.79
N GLY A 806 12.91 -48.41 11.64
CA GLY A 806 13.38 -49.78 11.48
C GLY A 806 13.99 -49.95 10.08
N ASP A 807 13.40 -50.83 9.27
CA ASP A 807 13.84 -51.11 7.90
C ASP A 807 12.88 -50.56 6.82
N GLN A 808 11.92 -49.71 7.19
CA GLN A 808 11.00 -49.07 6.24
C GLN A 808 11.25 -47.56 6.12
N ASP A 809 11.29 -47.08 4.89
CA ASP A 809 11.22 -45.65 4.58
C ASP A 809 9.76 -45.22 4.44
N ILE A 810 9.41 -44.12 5.10
CA ILE A 810 8.04 -43.62 5.24
C ILE A 810 7.98 -42.17 4.78
N ASP A 811 7.02 -41.85 3.90
CA ASP A 811 6.72 -40.46 3.53
C ASP A 811 6.26 -39.69 4.78
N LEU A 812 6.98 -38.61 5.15
CA LEU A 812 6.67 -37.77 6.30
C LEU A 812 5.77 -36.60 5.89
N SER A 813 4.56 -36.53 6.47
CA SER A 813 3.69 -35.36 6.34
C SER A 813 4.18 -34.18 7.19
N PRO A 814 4.31 -32.95 6.63
CA PRO A 814 4.65 -31.75 7.39
C PRO A 814 3.67 -31.38 8.52
N SER A 815 2.43 -31.92 8.50
CA SER A 815 1.43 -31.66 9.54
C SER A 815 1.51 -32.60 10.75
N PHE A 816 2.41 -33.59 10.73
CA PHE A 816 2.56 -34.56 11.80
C PHE A 816 3.02 -33.91 13.12
N VAL A 817 2.32 -34.25 14.20
CA VAL A 817 2.66 -33.84 15.57
C VAL A 817 2.53 -35.04 16.50
N ILE A 818 3.51 -35.20 17.39
CA ILE A 818 3.48 -36.19 18.47
C ILE A 818 3.58 -35.51 19.83
N PHE A 819 2.74 -35.95 20.77
CA PHE A 819 2.74 -35.56 22.17
C PHE A 819 3.09 -36.79 23.01
N LEU A 820 4.07 -36.66 23.88
CA LEU A 820 4.46 -37.70 24.84
C LEU A 820 3.87 -37.33 26.22
N SER A 821 3.26 -38.27 26.94
CA SER A 821 2.64 -38.01 28.25
C SER A 821 3.01 -39.09 29.28
N THR A 822 3.41 -38.67 30.48
CA THR A 822 3.52 -39.53 31.66
C THR A 822 2.59 -39.04 32.76
N ARG A 823 1.99 -40.00 33.48
CA ARG A 823 1.23 -39.75 34.71
C ARG A 823 2.09 -39.77 35.97
N ASP A 824 3.27 -40.38 35.90
CA ASP A 824 4.18 -40.44 37.02
C ASP A 824 5.11 -39.21 37.03
N PRO A 825 4.96 -38.28 38.00
CA PRO A 825 5.89 -37.16 38.16
C PRO A 825 7.23 -37.59 38.79
N THR A 826 7.39 -38.87 39.13
CA THR A 826 8.56 -39.44 39.81
C THR A 826 9.53 -40.17 38.89
N VAL A 827 9.30 -40.16 37.58
CA VAL A 827 10.24 -40.67 36.56
C VAL A 827 11.42 -39.72 36.38
N GLU A 828 12.63 -40.26 36.38
CA GLU A 828 13.82 -39.55 35.92
C GLU A 828 14.18 -40.02 34.51
N PHE A 829 14.18 -39.09 33.55
CA PHE A 829 14.47 -39.40 32.16
C PHE A 829 15.97 -39.27 31.86
N PRO A 830 16.55 -40.13 31.01
CA PRO A 830 17.97 -40.05 30.67
C PRO A 830 18.29 -38.73 29.95
N PRO A 831 19.53 -38.20 30.07
CA PRO A 831 19.94 -36.96 29.42
C PRO A 831 19.74 -36.94 27.90
N ASP A 832 19.83 -38.11 27.26
CA ASP A 832 19.59 -38.27 25.84
C ASP A 832 18.15 -37.93 25.43
N LEU A 833 17.15 -38.56 26.07
CA LEU A 833 15.75 -38.25 25.84
C LEU A 833 15.45 -36.79 26.21
N CYS A 834 15.98 -36.30 27.34
CA CYS A 834 15.84 -34.89 27.72
C CYS A 834 16.32 -33.92 26.63
N SER A 835 17.42 -34.26 25.94
CA SER A 835 17.94 -33.42 24.84
C SER A 835 17.00 -33.33 23.63
N ARG A 836 16.12 -34.32 23.44
CA ARG A 836 15.28 -34.54 22.26
C ARG A 836 13.86 -33.96 22.38
N VAL A 837 13.39 -33.69 23.60
CA VAL A 837 12.00 -33.29 23.89
C VAL A 837 11.93 -31.96 24.64
N THR A 838 10.79 -31.27 24.57
CA THR A 838 10.50 -30.10 25.42
C THR A 838 9.61 -30.51 26.58
N PHE A 839 10.08 -30.41 27.82
CA PHE A 839 9.26 -30.75 28.99
C PHE A 839 8.20 -29.70 29.27
N VAL A 840 6.97 -30.14 29.54
CA VAL A 840 5.88 -29.29 30.02
C VAL A 840 5.22 -29.94 31.25
N ASN A 841 5.36 -29.30 32.40
CA ASN A 841 4.94 -29.83 33.69
C ASN A 841 3.55 -29.29 34.09
N PHE A 842 2.54 -30.16 34.08
CA PHE A 842 1.15 -29.90 34.50
C PHE A 842 0.87 -30.36 35.94
N THR A 843 1.90 -30.64 36.74
CA THR A 843 1.72 -30.91 38.17
C THR A 843 1.07 -29.72 38.87
N VAL A 844 -0.14 -29.92 39.40
CA VAL A 844 -0.96 -28.87 40.00
C VAL A 844 -0.27 -28.31 41.25
N THR A 845 0.03 -27.02 41.23
CA THR A 845 0.59 -26.29 42.37
C THR A 845 -0.51 -25.75 43.29
N ARG A 846 -0.19 -25.44 44.55
CA ARG A 846 -1.15 -24.82 45.49
C ARG A 846 -1.75 -23.51 44.95
N SER A 847 -0.94 -22.70 44.28
CA SER A 847 -1.36 -21.44 43.66
C SER A 847 -2.26 -21.67 42.44
N SER A 848 -1.91 -22.62 41.56
CA SER A 848 -2.76 -23.01 40.43
C SER A 848 -4.12 -23.53 40.90
N LEU A 849 -4.14 -24.47 41.87
CA LEU A 849 -5.38 -24.99 42.45
C LEU A 849 -6.24 -23.90 43.09
N GLN A 850 -5.63 -22.95 43.82
CA GLN A 850 -6.35 -21.82 44.39
C GLN A 850 -7.02 -20.95 43.31
N SER A 851 -6.32 -20.64 42.22
CA SER A 851 -6.86 -19.88 41.09
C SER A 851 -7.96 -20.65 40.34
N GLN A 852 -7.81 -21.96 40.16
CA GLN A 852 -8.84 -22.83 39.56
C GLN A 852 -10.10 -22.86 40.42
N CYS A 853 -9.98 -23.12 41.74
CA CYS A 853 -11.11 -23.06 42.66
C CYS A 853 -11.77 -21.68 42.70
N LEU A 854 -11.01 -20.59 42.66
CA LEU A 854 -11.56 -19.23 42.63
C LEU A 854 -12.36 -18.95 41.35
N ASN A 855 -11.88 -19.41 40.19
CA ASN A 855 -12.61 -19.30 38.92
C ASN A 855 -13.93 -20.12 38.94
N GLU A 856 -13.92 -21.34 39.49
CA GLU A 856 -15.15 -22.15 39.61
C GLU A 856 -16.15 -21.58 40.62
N VAL A 857 -15.67 -21.03 41.75
CA VAL A 857 -16.52 -20.29 42.70
C VAL A 857 -17.10 -19.03 42.05
N LEU A 858 -16.33 -18.30 41.24
CA LEU A 858 -16.82 -17.12 40.51
C LEU A 858 -17.97 -17.49 39.56
N LYS A 859 -17.82 -18.56 38.78
CA LYS A 859 -18.88 -19.08 37.88
C LYS A 859 -20.16 -19.46 38.64
N ALA A 860 -20.02 -20.07 39.82
CA ALA A 860 -21.15 -20.54 40.62
C ALA A 860 -21.86 -19.41 41.38
N GLU A 861 -21.11 -18.50 42.02
CA GLU A 861 -21.66 -17.43 42.87
C GLU A 861 -22.03 -16.16 42.08
N ARG A 862 -21.28 -15.83 41.03
CA ARG A 862 -21.39 -14.58 40.25
C ARG A 862 -21.25 -14.83 38.73
N PRO A 863 -22.14 -15.63 38.12
CA PRO A 863 -22.14 -15.84 36.67
C PRO A 863 -22.31 -14.52 35.88
N ASP A 864 -22.98 -13.52 36.46
CA ASP A 864 -23.14 -12.18 35.89
C ASP A 864 -21.83 -11.38 35.73
N VAL A 865 -20.78 -11.79 36.46
CA VAL A 865 -19.44 -11.20 36.38
C VAL A 865 -18.55 -12.03 35.45
N ASP A 866 -18.68 -13.35 35.47
CA ASP A 866 -17.92 -14.24 34.58
C ASP A 866 -18.36 -14.12 33.11
N GLU A 867 -19.65 -13.93 32.84
CA GLU A 867 -20.18 -13.63 31.50
C GLU A 867 -19.61 -12.30 30.97
N LYS A 868 -19.63 -11.23 31.79
CA LYS A 868 -19.01 -9.94 31.42
C LYS A 868 -17.50 -10.04 31.21
N ARG A 869 -16.80 -10.84 32.03
CA ARG A 869 -15.36 -11.10 31.86
C ARG A 869 -15.10 -11.82 30.53
N SER A 870 -15.89 -12.83 30.22
CA SER A 870 -15.82 -13.60 28.97
C SER A 870 -16.12 -12.73 27.75
N ASP A 871 -17.13 -11.87 27.82
CA ASP A 871 -17.49 -10.97 26.73
C ASP A 871 -16.47 -9.84 26.54
N LEU A 872 -15.86 -9.32 27.61
CA LEU A 872 -14.73 -8.40 27.51
C LEU A 872 -13.51 -9.06 26.85
N LEU A 873 -13.24 -10.34 27.13
CA LEU A 873 -12.17 -11.09 26.46
C LEU A 873 -12.47 -11.35 24.98
N LYS A 874 -13.72 -11.71 24.63
CA LYS A 874 -14.15 -11.83 23.23
C LYS A 874 -14.03 -10.50 22.48
N LEU A 875 -14.48 -9.40 23.10
CA LEU A 875 -14.35 -8.06 22.53
C LEU A 875 -12.88 -7.70 22.31
N GLN A 876 -11.98 -8.02 23.23
CA GLN A 876 -10.54 -7.81 23.03
C GLN A 876 -9.96 -8.60 21.84
N GLY A 877 -10.42 -9.83 21.58
CA GLY A 877 -10.07 -10.57 20.36
C GLY A 877 -10.60 -9.87 19.10
N MET A 878 -11.89 -9.57 19.07
CA MET A 878 -12.54 -8.90 17.93
C MET A 878 -12.01 -7.48 17.64
N PHE A 879 -11.43 -6.79 18.62
CA PHE A 879 -10.80 -5.46 18.46
C PHE A 879 -9.35 -5.51 17.94
N LEU A 880 -8.75 -6.71 17.78
CA LEU A 880 -7.43 -6.91 17.17
C LEU A 880 -7.51 -7.35 15.70
N ASP A 881 -8.64 -7.92 15.29
CA ASP A 881 -8.94 -8.33 13.90
C ASP A 881 -9.64 -7.21 13.07
N LEU A 882 -9.76 -5.99 13.61
CA LEU A 882 -10.39 -4.79 13.01
C LEU A 882 -9.44 -3.57 13.01
#